data_AF-A0A0L0DNY4-F1
#
_entry.id   AF-A0A0L0DNY4-F1
#
_cell.length_a   1.000
_cell.length_b   1.000
_cell.length_c   1.000
_cell.angle_alpha   90.00
_cell.angle_beta   90.00
_cell.angle_gamma   90.00
#
_symmetry.space_group_name_H-M   'P 1'
#
loop_
_entity.id
_entity.type
_entity.pdbx_description
1 polymer ?
#
loop_
_entity_poly.entity_id
_entity_poly.type
_entity_poly.pdbx_seq_one_letter_code
_entity_poly.pdbx_strand_id
1 'polypeptide(L)'
;MSKTAAGVQEHVDHEVLSFLRFARRKRLENLREVDGIFEDFMEDHVNEATYTADEVIALIGSLQRHVRTNVAAELQHVAHVTTVLLQQLHAQASKWYLRLASDLAQLDDASLLAAVAAFESDKLASASATSAASAQSAFLPPLESFSDESLGLLRNEIEMLKAKNAALAADKESLQQSLDDALRGTASEEGALAAAQKLSDQLREELAETKQMLARREAALAQADGAASHSAPAPSTSADSDEIARLQSELREAHANIRAKDLELAAVNAELDAKVSKTSPFISLKKMLRKKNDLIKSLRAQLDRWENPASFNFALPGLWSALKVAWRYSMPSPPADDQLSTMFPTAEPELEQIVPPAHVQATWIGHASTLVRFHAGWTLLTDPVFANRCSAVQWAGPKRMLPPPLAIDDLPDIDLVVISHNHYDHLCKSSVIALAHRFPHLLFLVPSGLGNWFRKNGMTNVVELEWWDSVVLERDHDGSPRVVAEHRGLSQRLLDARSSDNEPIDELAALTAHAAAARTFDPDSPPRLAVSATCAKHWSGRFVVDKCKSLWCSWAIHASDGASYWFAGDTGYDAHGFQTLGAAYGPFTAAAIPVGAYHPRDFLQAQHVDPLEAVAISVDVRAAASFAIHWATFILAAEPIDEAPILIANELDRRNLPPHAFVPLRHGESRVWPAPAADSDHSDELSRDGSSSA
;
A
#
# COMPACT_ATOMS: atom_id res chain seq x y z
N MET A 1 32.12 -19.28 -60.96
CA MET A 1 30.67 -19.15 -60.74
C MET A 1 30.43 -18.52 -59.37
N SER A 2 30.68 -17.21 -59.19
CA SER A 2 30.80 -16.59 -57.85
C SER A 2 30.06 -15.26 -57.67
N LYS A 3 29.01 -14.98 -58.47
CA LYS A 3 28.12 -13.82 -58.27
C LYS A 3 26.66 -14.18 -57.95
N THR A 4 26.20 -15.37 -58.32
CA THR A 4 24.86 -15.86 -57.94
C THR A 4 24.78 -16.33 -56.50
N ALA A 5 25.84 -16.90 -55.93
CA ALA A 5 25.84 -17.37 -54.54
C ALA A 5 25.70 -16.24 -53.50
N ALA A 6 26.30 -15.06 -53.75
CA ALA A 6 26.28 -13.94 -52.82
C ALA A 6 24.86 -13.38 -52.59
N GLY A 7 24.12 -13.13 -53.67
CA GLY A 7 22.75 -12.58 -53.57
C GLY A 7 21.73 -13.57 -52.99
N VAL A 8 21.98 -14.88 -53.10
CA VAL A 8 21.14 -15.91 -52.44
C VAL A 8 21.39 -15.90 -50.93
N GLN A 9 22.65 -15.82 -50.49
CA GLN A 9 22.97 -15.72 -49.07
C GLN A 9 22.39 -14.45 -48.45
N GLU A 10 22.54 -13.30 -49.10
CA GLU A 10 22.02 -12.01 -48.62
C GLU A 10 20.48 -12.00 -48.52
N HIS A 11 19.77 -12.66 -49.44
CA HIS A 11 18.33 -12.84 -49.35
C HIS A 11 17.91 -13.79 -48.20
N VAL A 12 18.62 -14.91 -48.01
CA VAL A 12 18.36 -15.85 -46.91
C VAL A 12 18.63 -15.19 -45.55
N ASP A 13 19.74 -14.47 -45.41
CA ASP A 13 20.08 -13.71 -44.20
C ASP A 13 18.99 -12.67 -43.88
N HIS A 14 18.45 -12.00 -44.91
CA HIS A 14 17.33 -11.05 -44.75
C HIS A 14 16.04 -11.73 -44.25
N GLU A 15 15.64 -12.86 -44.84
CA GLU A 15 14.44 -13.60 -44.41
C GLU A 15 14.58 -14.13 -42.97
N VAL A 16 15.75 -14.67 -42.62
CA VAL A 16 16.07 -15.12 -41.25
C VAL A 16 16.02 -13.95 -40.26
N LEU A 17 16.57 -12.79 -40.61
CA LEU A 17 16.51 -11.59 -39.76
C LEU A 17 15.09 -11.03 -39.62
N SER A 18 14.27 -11.12 -40.67
CA SER A 18 12.85 -10.74 -40.64
C SER A 18 12.07 -11.66 -39.68
N PHE A 19 12.31 -12.96 -39.75
CA PHE A 19 11.73 -13.95 -38.84
C PHE A 19 12.15 -13.73 -37.38
N LEU A 20 13.45 -13.55 -37.10
CA LEU A 20 13.95 -13.29 -35.74
C LEU A 20 13.35 -11.99 -35.16
N ARG A 21 13.19 -10.94 -35.98
CA ARG A 21 12.48 -9.71 -35.57
C ARG A 21 11.01 -9.95 -35.23
N PHE A 22 10.31 -10.76 -36.01
CA PHE A 22 8.92 -11.12 -35.75
C PHE A 22 8.78 -11.92 -34.45
N ALA A 23 9.56 -12.99 -34.31
CA ALA A 23 9.56 -13.85 -33.12
C ALA A 23 9.91 -13.06 -31.85
N ARG A 24 10.97 -12.23 -31.89
CA ARG A 24 11.36 -11.36 -30.77
C ARG A 24 10.29 -10.33 -30.41
N ARG A 25 9.61 -9.75 -31.40
CA ARG A 25 8.49 -8.82 -31.15
C ARG A 25 7.32 -9.52 -30.48
N LYS A 26 6.91 -10.69 -30.98
CA LYS A 26 5.79 -11.45 -30.41
C LYS A 26 6.10 -11.95 -29.00
N ARG A 27 7.31 -12.43 -28.72
CA ARG A 27 7.77 -12.75 -27.36
C ARG A 27 7.68 -11.55 -26.41
N LEU A 28 8.10 -10.36 -26.84
CA LEU A 28 8.00 -9.14 -26.02
C LEU A 28 6.55 -8.65 -25.83
N GLU A 29 5.65 -8.97 -26.74
CA GLU A 29 4.21 -8.69 -26.64
C GLU A 29 3.56 -9.64 -25.62
N ASN A 30 3.81 -10.94 -25.72
CA ASN A 30 3.32 -11.96 -24.79
C ASN A 30 3.85 -11.74 -23.36
N LEU A 31 5.12 -11.36 -23.20
CA LEU A 31 5.68 -11.03 -21.88
C LEU A 31 4.95 -9.83 -21.23
N ARG A 32 4.58 -8.82 -22.02
CA ARG A 32 3.79 -7.67 -21.52
C ARG A 32 2.36 -8.04 -21.19
N GLU A 33 1.76 -8.99 -21.91
CA GLU A 33 0.43 -9.52 -21.58
C GLU A 33 0.47 -10.33 -20.27
N VAL A 34 1.54 -11.10 -20.03
CA VAL A 34 1.78 -11.75 -18.74
C VAL A 34 2.00 -10.72 -17.62
N ASP A 35 2.83 -9.70 -17.84
CA ASP A 35 3.05 -8.62 -16.87
C ASP A 35 1.73 -7.89 -16.54
N GLY A 36 0.90 -7.58 -17.56
CA GLY A 36 -0.42 -6.97 -17.38
C GLY A 36 -1.38 -7.83 -16.55
N ILE A 37 -1.40 -9.15 -16.75
CA ILE A 37 -2.20 -10.07 -15.92
C ILE A 37 -1.73 -10.08 -14.46
N PHE A 38 -0.43 -9.90 -14.21
CA PHE A 38 0.09 -9.71 -12.85
C PHE A 38 -0.34 -8.36 -12.26
N GLU A 39 -0.38 -7.28 -13.06
CA GLU A 39 -0.88 -5.96 -12.62
C GLU A 39 -2.38 -6.00 -12.31
N ASP A 40 -3.21 -6.54 -13.21
CA ASP A 40 -4.67 -6.71 -13.03
C ASP A 40 -4.97 -7.56 -11.78
N PHE A 41 -4.30 -8.71 -11.60
CA PHE A 41 -4.46 -9.56 -10.41
C PHE A 41 -4.06 -8.85 -9.12
N MET A 42 -3.03 -7.99 -9.17
CA MET A 42 -2.59 -7.19 -8.03
C MET A 42 -3.55 -6.03 -7.72
N GLU A 43 -4.29 -5.51 -8.71
CA GLU A 43 -5.31 -4.49 -8.50
C GLU A 43 -6.62 -5.09 -7.95
N ASP A 44 -7.08 -6.20 -8.52
CA ASP A 44 -8.36 -6.83 -8.17
C ASP A 44 -8.30 -7.67 -6.87
N HIS A 45 -7.16 -8.29 -6.53
CA HIS A 45 -7.09 -9.34 -5.48
C HIS A 45 -6.04 -9.08 -4.38
N VAL A 46 -5.63 -7.82 -4.17
CA VAL A 46 -4.78 -7.40 -3.04
C VAL A 46 -5.42 -6.29 -2.20
N ASN A 47 -6.57 -5.77 -2.64
CA ASN A 47 -7.28 -4.67 -1.99
C ASN A 47 -8.42 -5.11 -1.05
N GLU A 48 -8.73 -6.41 -0.92
CA GLU A 48 -9.74 -6.88 0.04
C GLU A 48 -9.12 -7.08 1.44
N ALA A 49 -9.88 -6.74 2.49
CA ALA A 49 -9.34 -6.50 3.82
C ALA A 49 -8.85 -7.75 4.57
N THR A 50 -9.29 -8.95 4.17
CA THR A 50 -8.95 -10.22 4.84
C THR A 50 -9.00 -11.39 3.86
N TYR A 51 -7.92 -12.18 3.81
CA TYR A 51 -7.89 -13.49 3.13
C TYR A 51 -7.64 -14.60 4.15
N THR A 52 -8.40 -15.68 4.06
CA THR A 52 -8.11 -16.96 4.71
C THR A 52 -6.96 -17.68 4.02
N ALA A 53 -6.36 -18.68 4.69
CA ALA A 53 -5.25 -19.44 4.12
C ALA A 53 -5.66 -20.18 2.82
N ASP A 54 -6.89 -20.69 2.76
CA ASP A 54 -7.40 -21.43 1.61
C ASP A 54 -7.71 -20.50 0.43
N GLU A 55 -8.20 -19.28 0.68
CA GLU A 55 -8.37 -18.24 -0.35
C GLU A 55 -7.02 -17.81 -0.94
N VAL A 56 -5.98 -17.60 -0.13
CA VAL A 56 -4.63 -17.29 -0.65
C VAL A 56 -4.08 -18.44 -1.51
N ILE A 57 -4.32 -19.70 -1.12
CA ILE A 57 -3.91 -20.87 -1.91
C ILE A 57 -4.69 -20.94 -3.22
N ALA A 58 -6.01 -20.68 -3.21
CA ALA A 58 -6.84 -20.65 -4.41
C ALA A 58 -6.44 -19.51 -5.37
N LEU A 59 -6.15 -18.32 -4.84
CA LEU A 59 -5.69 -17.15 -5.59
C LEU A 59 -4.35 -17.41 -6.29
N ILE A 60 -3.34 -17.92 -5.56
CA ILE A 60 -2.05 -18.33 -6.13
C ILE A 60 -2.24 -19.43 -7.19
N GLY A 61 -3.11 -20.41 -6.91
CA GLY A 61 -3.45 -21.49 -7.83
C GLY A 61 -4.20 -21.03 -9.09
N SER A 62 -4.90 -19.88 -9.03
CA SER A 62 -5.53 -19.24 -10.19
C SER A 62 -4.49 -18.51 -11.05
N LEU A 63 -3.64 -17.69 -10.43
CA LEU A 63 -2.57 -16.95 -11.12
C LEU A 63 -1.59 -17.89 -11.83
N GLN A 64 -1.15 -18.95 -11.15
CA GLN A 64 -0.30 -19.99 -11.76
C GLN A 64 -0.93 -20.64 -12.98
N ARG A 65 -2.27 -20.79 -13.01
CA ARG A 65 -3.00 -21.40 -14.12
C ARG A 65 -3.03 -20.48 -15.33
N HIS A 66 -3.32 -19.20 -15.12
CA HIS A 66 -3.33 -18.18 -16.19
C HIS A 66 -1.94 -18.02 -16.82
N VAL A 67 -0.89 -17.89 -16.01
CA VAL A 67 0.50 -17.80 -16.51
C VAL A 67 0.88 -19.06 -17.29
N ARG A 68 0.55 -20.27 -16.80
CA ARG A 68 0.80 -21.52 -17.52
C ARG A 68 0.07 -21.59 -18.86
N THR A 69 -1.20 -21.18 -18.92
CA THR A 69 -1.98 -21.17 -20.18
C THR A 69 -1.34 -20.25 -21.21
N ASN A 70 -0.95 -19.03 -20.82
CA ASN A 70 -0.37 -18.07 -21.76
C ASN A 70 1.05 -18.46 -22.22
N VAL A 71 1.89 -18.98 -21.33
CA VAL A 71 3.21 -19.52 -21.72
C VAL A 71 3.07 -20.75 -22.61
N ALA A 72 2.08 -21.63 -22.38
CA ALA A 72 1.79 -22.75 -23.27
C ALA A 72 1.31 -22.28 -24.64
N ALA A 73 0.43 -21.27 -24.70
CA ALA A 73 -0.02 -20.65 -25.95
C ALA A 73 1.13 -19.98 -26.72
N GLU A 74 2.05 -19.29 -26.02
CA GLU A 74 3.29 -18.75 -26.61
C GLU A 74 4.14 -19.87 -27.23
N LEU A 75 4.41 -20.94 -26.49
CA LEU A 75 5.23 -22.06 -26.97
C LEU A 75 4.58 -22.77 -28.17
N GLN A 76 3.26 -22.96 -28.16
CA GLN A 76 2.51 -23.49 -29.30
C GLN A 76 2.57 -22.56 -30.51
N HIS A 77 2.45 -21.24 -30.30
CA HIS A 77 2.56 -20.25 -31.37
C HIS A 77 3.98 -20.23 -31.97
N VAL A 78 5.02 -20.26 -31.14
CA VAL A 78 6.42 -20.35 -31.58
C VAL A 78 6.68 -21.63 -32.37
N ALA A 79 6.18 -22.78 -31.90
CA ALA A 79 6.31 -24.06 -32.61
C ALA A 79 5.60 -24.02 -33.98
N HIS A 80 4.38 -23.47 -34.05
CA HIS A 80 3.63 -23.34 -35.30
C HIS A 80 4.33 -22.39 -36.29
N VAL A 81 4.75 -21.21 -35.82
CA VAL A 81 5.47 -20.20 -36.63
C VAL A 81 6.82 -20.74 -37.14
N THR A 82 7.56 -21.47 -36.30
CA THR A 82 8.81 -22.14 -36.71
C THR A 82 8.55 -23.24 -37.73
N THR A 83 7.46 -24.00 -37.60
CA THR A 83 7.07 -25.02 -38.58
C THR A 83 6.74 -24.40 -39.94
N VAL A 84 6.00 -23.29 -39.96
CA VAL A 84 5.69 -22.55 -41.20
C VAL A 84 6.96 -22.00 -41.84
N LEU A 85 7.91 -21.46 -41.07
CA LEU A 85 9.22 -21.05 -41.59
C LEU A 85 9.98 -22.22 -42.21
N LEU A 86 10.07 -23.36 -41.51
CA LEU A 86 10.77 -24.55 -42.04
C LEU A 86 10.12 -25.09 -43.32
N GLN A 87 8.79 -24.99 -43.45
CA GLN A 87 8.08 -25.30 -44.69
C GLN A 87 8.39 -24.30 -45.81
N GLN A 88 8.41 -22.99 -45.52
CA GLN A 88 8.79 -21.96 -46.50
C GLN A 88 10.24 -22.14 -46.97
N LEU A 89 11.18 -22.38 -46.05
CA LEU A 89 12.58 -22.67 -46.37
C LEU A 89 12.71 -23.93 -47.21
N HIS A 90 11.97 -25.01 -46.93
CA HIS A 90 11.95 -26.21 -47.77
C HIS A 90 11.34 -25.97 -49.15
N ALA A 91 10.27 -25.18 -49.26
CA ALA A 91 9.64 -24.82 -50.53
C ALA A 91 10.58 -23.95 -51.38
N GLN A 92 11.27 -22.99 -50.76
CA GLN A 92 12.32 -22.20 -51.41
C GLN A 92 13.49 -23.10 -51.83
N ALA A 93 14.07 -23.90 -50.93
CA ALA A 93 15.16 -24.81 -51.26
C ALA A 93 14.80 -25.72 -52.45
N SER A 94 13.59 -26.28 -52.46
CA SER A 94 13.06 -27.09 -53.58
C SER A 94 12.98 -26.30 -54.89
N LYS A 95 12.47 -25.05 -54.86
CA LYS A 95 12.39 -24.15 -56.03
C LYS A 95 13.77 -23.79 -56.60
N TRP A 96 14.81 -23.79 -55.77
CA TRP A 96 16.20 -23.50 -56.13
C TRP A 96 17.07 -24.77 -56.28
N TYR A 97 16.46 -25.97 -56.24
CA TYR A 97 17.12 -27.29 -56.32
C TYR A 97 18.21 -27.55 -55.26
N LEU A 98 18.08 -26.93 -54.08
CA LEU A 98 18.96 -27.11 -52.93
C LEU A 98 18.41 -28.21 -52.00
N ARG A 99 19.30 -28.98 -51.38
CA ARG A 99 18.96 -29.83 -50.23
C ARG A 99 19.29 -29.08 -48.94
N LEU A 100 18.30 -28.93 -48.06
CA LEU A 100 18.52 -28.53 -46.68
C LEU A 100 19.02 -29.73 -45.88
N ALA A 101 19.99 -29.50 -45.02
CA ALA A 101 20.43 -30.44 -43.99
C ALA A 101 20.36 -29.72 -42.65
N SER A 102 19.63 -30.30 -41.69
CA SER A 102 19.47 -29.76 -40.34
C SER A 102 20.12 -30.72 -39.35
N ASP A 103 21.19 -30.27 -38.68
CA ASP A 103 21.79 -31.00 -37.57
C ASP A 103 21.06 -30.63 -36.27
N LEU A 104 20.25 -31.55 -35.76
CA LEU A 104 19.46 -31.34 -34.53
C LEU A 104 20.32 -31.45 -33.26
N ALA A 105 21.53 -32.00 -33.33
CA ALA A 105 22.41 -32.17 -32.16
C ALA A 105 22.97 -30.85 -31.63
N GLN A 106 22.82 -29.74 -32.37
CA GLN A 106 23.39 -28.43 -32.05
C GLN A 106 22.38 -27.47 -31.37
N LEU A 107 21.11 -27.88 -31.20
CA LEU A 107 20.08 -27.04 -30.60
C LEU A 107 20.26 -26.79 -29.09
N ASP A 108 20.94 -27.71 -28.39
CA ASP A 108 21.24 -27.61 -26.95
C ASP A 108 22.57 -26.90 -26.64
N ASP A 109 23.29 -26.40 -27.65
CA ASP A 109 24.57 -25.73 -27.46
C ASP A 109 24.37 -24.26 -27.00
N ALA A 110 24.60 -24.02 -25.71
CA ALA A 110 24.54 -22.69 -25.10
C ALA A 110 25.48 -21.65 -25.74
N SER A 111 26.57 -22.08 -26.40
CA SER A 111 27.46 -21.18 -27.13
C SER A 111 26.87 -20.71 -28.47
N LEU A 112 26.07 -21.56 -29.13
CA LEU A 112 25.30 -21.18 -30.32
C LEU A 112 24.17 -20.21 -29.98
N LEU A 113 23.48 -20.41 -28.85
CA LEU A 113 22.47 -19.44 -28.36
C LEU A 113 23.10 -18.04 -28.10
N ALA A 114 24.31 -18.00 -27.52
CA ALA A 114 25.05 -16.75 -27.36
C ALA A 114 25.50 -16.14 -28.70
N ALA A 115 25.89 -16.96 -29.68
CA ALA A 115 26.22 -16.51 -31.03
C ALA A 115 25.01 -15.94 -31.78
N VAL A 116 23.82 -16.53 -31.63
CA VAL A 116 22.55 -15.98 -32.17
C VAL A 116 22.23 -14.64 -31.52
N ALA A 117 22.37 -14.49 -30.21
CA ALA A 117 22.17 -13.21 -29.53
C ALA A 117 23.15 -12.12 -29.99
N ALA A 118 24.41 -12.48 -30.27
CA ALA A 118 25.40 -11.56 -30.84
C ALA A 118 25.07 -11.17 -32.30
N PHE A 119 24.66 -12.14 -33.13
CA PHE A 119 24.21 -11.91 -34.51
C PHE A 119 22.96 -11.02 -34.57
N GLU A 120 21.98 -11.25 -33.70
CA GLU A 120 20.82 -10.36 -33.54
C GLU A 120 21.27 -8.94 -33.22
N SER A 121 22.19 -8.77 -32.27
CA SER A 121 22.67 -7.44 -31.86
C SER A 121 23.35 -6.68 -33.01
N ASP A 122 24.22 -7.34 -33.78
CA ASP A 122 24.94 -6.76 -34.92
C ASP A 122 24.02 -6.42 -36.11
N LYS A 123 23.08 -7.32 -36.44
CA LYS A 123 22.24 -7.22 -37.65
C LYS A 123 20.89 -6.55 -37.47
N LEU A 124 20.34 -6.45 -36.25
CA LEU A 124 19.16 -5.61 -36.01
C LEU A 124 19.53 -4.12 -35.92
N ALA A 125 20.75 -3.76 -35.51
CA ALA A 125 21.18 -2.37 -35.38
C ALA A 125 21.30 -1.63 -36.74
N SER A 126 21.63 -2.33 -37.82
CA SER A 126 22.01 -1.74 -39.11
C SER A 126 20.88 -1.60 -40.15
N ALA A 127 19.66 -2.05 -39.85
CA ALA A 127 18.60 -2.26 -40.85
C ALA A 127 17.26 -1.58 -40.50
N SER A 128 17.30 -0.43 -39.84
CA SER A 128 16.13 0.37 -39.44
C SER A 128 15.50 1.21 -40.59
N ALA A 129 15.74 0.88 -41.86
CA ALA A 129 15.52 1.82 -42.97
C ALA A 129 15.08 1.22 -44.33
N THR A 130 13.99 0.45 -44.39
CA THR A 130 13.13 0.32 -45.60
C THR A 130 11.74 -0.26 -45.27
N SER A 131 10.76 -0.12 -46.18
CA SER A 131 9.32 -0.03 -45.83
C SER A 131 8.34 -0.98 -46.57
N ALA A 132 7.29 -1.38 -45.85
CA ALA A 132 5.86 -1.41 -46.23
C ALA A 132 5.23 -2.43 -47.24
N ALA A 133 3.91 -2.66 -47.02
CA ALA A 133 2.85 -3.30 -47.84
C ALA A 133 2.81 -4.85 -47.92
N SER A 134 1.83 -5.56 -47.31
CA SER A 134 0.40 -5.84 -47.70
C SER A 134 0.26 -7.19 -48.45
N ALA A 135 -0.85 -7.96 -48.46
CA ALA A 135 -2.22 -7.84 -47.93
C ALA A 135 -2.94 -9.22 -47.81
N GLN A 136 -4.07 -9.30 -47.06
CA GLN A 136 -5.33 -10.07 -47.33
C GLN A 136 -5.28 -11.62 -47.54
N SER A 137 -6.08 -12.52 -46.93
CA SER A 137 -7.57 -12.67 -46.79
C SER A 137 -7.94 -14.12 -47.28
N ALA A 138 -8.98 -14.89 -46.92
CA ALA A 138 -10.16 -14.74 -46.02
C ALA A 138 -10.74 -16.12 -45.57
N PHE A 139 -11.80 -16.09 -44.75
CA PHE A 139 -12.80 -17.15 -44.46
C PHE A 139 -13.71 -17.47 -45.69
N LEU A 140 -14.67 -18.40 -45.79
CA LEU A 140 -15.49 -19.35 -44.97
C LEU A 140 -16.04 -20.42 -46.00
N PRO A 141 -16.62 -21.62 -45.68
CA PRO A 141 -17.96 -21.79 -45.05
C PRO A 141 -18.13 -23.09 -44.18
N PRO A 142 -19.34 -23.42 -43.63
CA PRO A 142 -19.49 -24.42 -42.56
C PRO A 142 -20.04 -25.82 -42.96
N LEU A 143 -20.28 -26.63 -41.91
CA LEU A 143 -20.57 -28.07 -41.82
C LEU A 143 -21.93 -28.55 -42.39
N GLU A 144 -22.00 -29.85 -42.72
CA GLU A 144 -23.21 -30.69 -42.54
C GLU A 144 -22.85 -32.18 -42.27
N SER A 145 -23.84 -33.03 -41.93
CA SER A 145 -23.69 -34.16 -40.98
C SER A 145 -23.68 -35.61 -41.54
N PHE A 146 -23.34 -36.56 -40.65
CA PHE A 146 -23.02 -37.98 -40.89
C PHE A 146 -24.22 -38.94 -41.12
N SER A 147 -23.95 -40.12 -41.73
CA SER A 147 -24.81 -41.33 -41.63
C SER A 147 -24.06 -42.67 -41.77
N ASP A 148 -24.48 -43.68 -40.99
CA ASP A 148 -24.28 -45.15 -41.03
C ASP A 148 -22.91 -45.83 -41.31
N GLU A 149 -21.94 -45.21 -41.97
CA GLU A 149 -20.62 -45.86 -42.21
C GLU A 149 -19.80 -46.03 -40.91
N SER A 150 -20.13 -45.24 -39.89
CA SER A 150 -19.47 -45.15 -38.57
C SER A 150 -19.45 -46.45 -37.75
N LEU A 151 -20.40 -47.37 -37.96
CA LEU A 151 -20.45 -48.65 -37.24
C LEU A 151 -19.47 -49.69 -37.78
N GLY A 152 -19.12 -49.62 -39.08
CA GLY A 152 -18.04 -50.44 -39.65
C GLY A 152 -16.66 -50.00 -39.17
N LEU A 153 -16.46 -48.68 -39.08
CA LEU A 153 -15.23 -48.06 -38.58
C LEU A 153 -14.93 -48.46 -37.13
N LEU A 154 -15.92 -48.42 -36.24
CA LEU A 154 -15.79 -48.82 -34.83
C LEU A 154 -15.19 -50.22 -34.63
N ARG A 155 -15.45 -51.18 -35.53
CA ARG A 155 -14.90 -52.54 -35.41
C ARG A 155 -13.43 -52.62 -35.80
N ASN A 156 -13.02 -51.85 -36.81
CA ASN A 156 -11.61 -51.72 -37.17
C ASN A 156 -10.84 -50.90 -36.13
N GLU A 157 -11.48 -49.89 -35.54
CA GLU A 157 -10.94 -49.09 -34.44
C GLU A 157 -10.58 -49.98 -33.23
N ILE A 158 -11.43 -50.95 -32.86
CA ILE A 158 -11.17 -51.85 -31.73
C ILE A 158 -9.94 -52.74 -31.95
N GLU A 159 -9.72 -53.29 -33.15
CA GLU A 159 -8.52 -54.09 -33.43
C GLU A 159 -7.26 -53.20 -33.54
N MET A 160 -7.38 -52.00 -34.11
CA MET A 160 -6.30 -51.00 -34.10
C MET A 160 -5.95 -50.55 -32.67
N LEU A 161 -6.93 -50.39 -31.79
CA LEU A 161 -6.72 -50.03 -30.39
C LEU A 161 -6.05 -51.16 -29.59
N LYS A 162 -6.35 -52.43 -29.89
CA LYS A 162 -5.59 -53.57 -29.32
C LYS A 162 -4.14 -53.57 -29.77
N ALA A 163 -3.88 -53.33 -31.07
CA ALA A 163 -2.53 -53.22 -31.59
C ALA A 163 -1.78 -52.02 -31.00
N LYS A 164 -2.44 -50.87 -30.84
CA LYS A 164 -1.89 -49.70 -30.12
C LYS A 164 -1.61 -50.01 -28.65
N ASN A 165 -2.49 -50.71 -27.93
CA ASN A 165 -2.23 -51.09 -26.54
C ASN A 165 -1.03 -52.03 -26.39
N ALA A 166 -0.81 -52.95 -27.34
CA ALA A 166 0.39 -53.78 -27.36
C ALA A 166 1.66 -52.96 -27.65
N ALA A 167 1.58 -51.98 -28.56
CA ALA A 167 2.68 -51.05 -28.83
C ALA A 167 2.98 -50.16 -27.61
N LEU A 168 1.95 -49.58 -26.97
CA LEU A 168 2.08 -48.76 -25.76
C LEU A 168 2.64 -49.53 -24.56
N ALA A 169 2.38 -50.85 -24.47
CA ALA A 169 3.00 -51.70 -23.46
C ALA A 169 4.52 -51.87 -23.70
N ALA A 170 4.93 -52.04 -24.97
CA ALA A 170 6.35 -52.09 -25.34
C ALA A 170 7.05 -50.73 -25.19
N ASP A 171 6.37 -49.63 -25.55
CA ASP A 171 6.86 -48.26 -25.34
C ASP A 171 7.00 -47.95 -23.84
N LYS A 172 6.07 -48.43 -23.00
CA LYS A 172 6.19 -48.32 -21.54
C LYS A 172 7.45 -49.03 -21.01
N GLU A 173 7.72 -50.24 -21.47
CA GLU A 173 8.92 -51.00 -21.07
C GLU A 173 10.21 -50.30 -21.55
N SER A 174 10.22 -49.81 -22.79
CA SER A 174 11.30 -48.99 -23.37
C SER A 174 11.53 -47.67 -22.61
N LEU A 175 10.45 -47.00 -22.18
CA LEU A 175 10.51 -45.75 -21.40
C LEU A 175 10.95 -46.00 -19.96
N GLN A 176 10.54 -47.10 -19.32
CA GLN A 176 11.08 -47.50 -18.02
C GLN A 176 12.58 -47.80 -18.11
N GLN A 177 13.03 -48.45 -19.18
CA GLN A 177 14.45 -48.73 -19.40
C GLN A 177 15.25 -47.44 -19.68
N SER A 178 14.68 -46.52 -20.47
CA SER A 178 15.25 -45.18 -20.71
C SER A 178 15.31 -44.33 -19.44
N LEU A 179 14.33 -44.48 -18.53
CA LEU A 179 14.30 -43.81 -17.23
C LEU A 179 15.36 -44.39 -16.28
N ASP A 180 15.51 -45.72 -16.23
CA ASP A 180 16.57 -46.38 -15.45
C ASP A 180 17.98 -46.03 -15.94
N ASP A 181 18.18 -45.86 -17.24
CA ASP A 181 19.45 -45.39 -17.82
C ASP A 181 19.69 -43.90 -17.55
N ALA A 182 18.64 -43.05 -17.62
CA ALA A 182 18.72 -41.64 -17.23
C ALA A 182 18.94 -41.43 -15.72
N LEU A 183 18.44 -42.33 -14.86
CA LEU A 183 18.71 -42.33 -13.42
C LEU A 183 20.16 -42.75 -13.09
N ARG A 184 20.84 -43.47 -13.99
CA ARG A 184 22.27 -43.80 -13.88
C ARG A 184 23.18 -42.74 -14.51
N GLY A 185 22.71 -42.04 -15.53
CA GLY A 185 23.42 -40.97 -16.23
C GLY A 185 23.17 -39.59 -15.62
N THR A 186 24.13 -39.05 -14.86
CA THR A 186 24.01 -37.75 -14.21
C THR A 186 23.78 -36.58 -15.20
N ALA A 187 22.54 -36.12 -15.31
CA ALA A 187 22.13 -34.89 -15.99
C ALA A 187 21.42 -33.93 -15.00
N SER A 188 21.28 -32.65 -15.37
CA SER A 188 20.92 -31.57 -14.42
C SER A 188 19.55 -31.74 -13.75
N GLU A 189 19.40 -31.20 -12.53
CA GLU A 189 18.15 -31.25 -11.75
C GLU A 189 16.95 -30.64 -12.51
N GLU A 190 17.19 -29.69 -13.42
CA GLU A 190 16.16 -29.08 -14.27
C GLU A 190 15.62 -30.06 -15.33
N GLY A 191 16.48 -30.89 -15.95
CA GLY A 191 16.06 -31.91 -16.91
C GLY A 191 15.20 -32.99 -16.24
N ALA A 192 15.59 -33.41 -15.04
CA ALA A 192 14.80 -34.35 -14.23
C ALA A 192 13.45 -33.75 -13.79
N LEU A 193 13.41 -32.45 -13.48
CA LEU A 193 12.16 -31.75 -13.13
C LEU A 193 11.21 -31.62 -14.33
N ALA A 194 11.74 -31.27 -15.50
CA ALA A 194 10.96 -31.16 -16.73
C ALA A 194 10.41 -32.53 -17.19
N ALA A 195 11.18 -33.60 -17.06
CA ALA A 195 10.72 -34.97 -17.35
C ALA A 195 9.61 -35.42 -16.39
N ALA A 196 9.76 -35.18 -15.08
CA ALA A 196 8.73 -35.50 -14.09
C ALA A 196 7.44 -34.68 -14.27
N GLN A 197 7.57 -33.39 -14.63
CA GLN A 197 6.43 -32.53 -14.97
C GLN A 197 5.67 -33.08 -16.18
N LYS A 198 6.38 -33.40 -17.27
CA LYS A 198 5.80 -33.99 -18.49
C LYS A 198 5.08 -35.31 -18.21
N LEU A 199 5.66 -36.18 -17.39
CA LEU A 199 5.05 -37.45 -16.98
C LEU A 199 3.77 -37.21 -16.14
N SER A 200 3.79 -36.25 -15.21
CA SER A 200 2.61 -35.86 -14.40
C SER A 200 1.46 -35.35 -15.28
N ASP A 201 1.78 -34.57 -16.32
CA ASP A 201 0.76 -34.01 -17.21
C ASP A 201 0.22 -35.05 -18.21
N GLN A 202 1.06 -35.96 -18.73
CA GLN A 202 0.59 -37.13 -19.49
C GLN A 202 -0.31 -38.06 -18.67
N LEU A 203 0.07 -38.36 -17.41
CA LEU A 203 -0.76 -39.18 -16.52
C LEU A 203 -2.10 -38.51 -16.20
N ARG A 204 -2.16 -37.18 -16.07
CA ARG A 204 -3.42 -36.42 -15.92
C ARG A 204 -4.33 -36.56 -17.14
N GLU A 205 -3.76 -36.45 -18.34
CA GLU A 205 -4.51 -36.53 -19.60
C GLU A 205 -5.10 -37.93 -19.79
N GLU A 206 -4.28 -38.98 -19.67
CA GLU A 206 -4.76 -40.37 -19.74
C GLU A 206 -5.80 -40.70 -18.64
N LEU A 207 -5.63 -40.17 -17.43
CA LEU A 207 -6.58 -40.32 -16.33
C LEU A 207 -7.91 -39.62 -16.64
N ALA A 208 -7.88 -38.43 -17.23
CA ALA A 208 -9.06 -37.69 -17.64
C ALA A 208 -9.82 -38.42 -18.76
N GLU A 209 -9.11 -38.93 -19.77
CA GLU A 209 -9.70 -39.78 -20.82
C GLU A 209 -10.33 -41.05 -20.22
N THR A 210 -9.62 -41.73 -19.31
CA THR A 210 -10.12 -42.95 -18.67
C THR A 210 -11.37 -42.66 -17.82
N LYS A 211 -11.39 -41.55 -17.06
CA LYS A 211 -12.56 -41.09 -16.29
C LYS A 211 -13.73 -40.69 -17.20
N GLN A 212 -13.48 -40.09 -18.35
CA GLN A 212 -14.52 -39.77 -19.33
C GLN A 212 -15.08 -41.03 -20.01
N MET A 213 -14.23 -42.01 -20.34
CA MET A 213 -14.65 -43.29 -20.92
C MET A 213 -15.44 -44.14 -19.93
N LEU A 214 -15.07 -44.08 -18.64
CA LEU A 214 -15.84 -44.66 -17.53
C LEU A 214 -17.25 -44.05 -17.46
N ALA A 215 -17.36 -42.72 -17.38
CA ALA A 215 -18.65 -42.04 -17.28
C ALA A 215 -19.58 -42.33 -18.50
N ARG A 216 -19.02 -42.45 -19.71
CA ARG A 216 -19.78 -42.88 -20.90
C ARG A 216 -20.29 -44.32 -20.79
N ARG A 217 -19.51 -45.24 -20.21
CA ARG A 217 -19.93 -46.63 -19.96
C ARG A 217 -20.97 -46.74 -18.85
N GLU A 218 -20.86 -45.95 -17.79
CA GLU A 218 -21.87 -45.87 -16.72
C GLU A 218 -23.22 -45.37 -17.26
N ALA A 219 -23.20 -44.34 -18.12
CA ALA A 219 -24.39 -43.86 -18.81
C ALA A 219 -25.00 -44.93 -19.75
N ALA A 220 -24.16 -45.70 -20.45
CA ALA A 220 -24.63 -46.79 -21.31
C ALA A 220 -25.24 -47.95 -20.51
N LEU A 221 -24.64 -48.32 -19.37
CA LEU A 221 -25.17 -49.33 -18.47
C LEU A 221 -26.52 -48.91 -17.88
N ALA A 222 -26.64 -47.63 -17.46
CA ALA A 222 -27.90 -47.08 -16.97
C ALA A 222 -29.01 -47.03 -18.04
N GLN A 223 -28.65 -46.86 -19.32
CA GLN A 223 -29.60 -46.97 -20.43
C GLN A 223 -30.02 -48.44 -20.70
N ALA A 224 -29.10 -49.40 -20.57
CA ALA A 224 -29.41 -50.83 -20.70
C ALA A 224 -30.34 -51.34 -19.57
N ASP A 225 -30.03 -51.01 -18.31
CA ASP A 225 -30.88 -51.30 -17.15
C ASP A 225 -32.25 -50.59 -17.27
N GLY A 226 -32.25 -49.35 -17.76
CA GLY A 226 -33.48 -48.59 -18.04
C GLY A 226 -34.37 -49.24 -19.10
N ALA A 227 -33.78 -49.71 -20.21
CA ALA A 227 -34.51 -50.42 -21.28
C ALA A 227 -35.12 -51.74 -20.78
N ALA A 228 -34.39 -52.51 -19.97
CA ALA A 228 -34.91 -53.73 -19.34
C ALA A 228 -36.08 -53.46 -18.37
N SER A 229 -36.17 -52.25 -17.79
CA SER A 229 -37.21 -51.87 -16.83
C SER A 229 -38.54 -51.41 -17.46
N HIS A 230 -38.60 -51.19 -18.78
CA HIS A 230 -39.79 -50.63 -19.46
C HIS A 230 -40.40 -51.56 -20.53
N SER A 231 -39.88 -52.78 -20.72
CA SER A 231 -40.56 -53.85 -21.45
C SER A 231 -41.27 -54.83 -20.51
N ALA A 232 -42.56 -55.06 -20.71
CA ALA A 232 -43.29 -56.18 -20.09
C ALA A 232 -42.73 -57.54 -20.57
N PRO A 233 -42.85 -58.63 -19.80
CA PRO A 233 -41.88 -59.73 -19.84
C PRO A 233 -41.98 -60.62 -21.09
N ALA A 234 -41.15 -60.32 -22.07
CA ALA A 234 -40.56 -61.33 -22.96
C ALA A 234 -39.31 -61.92 -22.27
N PRO A 235 -38.91 -63.17 -22.56
CA PRO A 235 -37.68 -63.72 -22.00
C PRO A 235 -36.48 -62.90 -22.49
N SER A 236 -35.81 -62.19 -21.59
CA SER A 236 -34.49 -61.63 -21.88
C SER A 236 -33.57 -62.75 -22.32
N THR A 237 -32.86 -62.55 -23.42
CA THR A 237 -31.96 -63.59 -23.92
C THR A 237 -30.75 -63.67 -23.01
N SER A 238 -30.09 -64.84 -22.92
CA SER A 238 -28.89 -64.96 -22.08
C SER A 238 -27.80 -63.96 -22.48
N ALA A 239 -27.78 -63.54 -23.75
CA ALA A 239 -26.86 -62.54 -24.29
C ALA A 239 -26.97 -61.17 -23.57
N ASP A 240 -28.19 -60.69 -23.29
CA ASP A 240 -28.40 -59.38 -22.64
C ASP A 240 -27.87 -59.40 -21.19
N SER A 241 -28.08 -60.51 -20.48
CA SER A 241 -27.58 -60.71 -19.12
C SER A 241 -26.06 -60.87 -19.06
N ASP A 242 -25.47 -61.56 -20.04
CA ASP A 242 -24.02 -61.76 -20.14
C ASP A 242 -23.31 -60.45 -20.53
N GLU A 243 -23.92 -59.60 -21.35
CA GLU A 243 -23.40 -58.28 -21.73
C GLU A 243 -23.38 -57.31 -20.54
N ILE A 244 -24.46 -57.24 -19.75
CA ILE A 244 -24.49 -56.45 -18.50
C ILE A 244 -23.44 -56.94 -17.50
N ALA A 245 -23.31 -58.26 -17.29
CA ALA A 245 -22.32 -58.82 -16.38
C ALA A 245 -20.88 -58.51 -16.82
N ARG A 246 -20.61 -58.54 -18.14
CA ARG A 246 -19.33 -58.16 -18.73
C ARG A 246 -19.03 -56.68 -18.54
N LEU A 247 -19.97 -55.79 -18.87
CA LEU A 247 -19.81 -54.34 -18.70
C LEU A 247 -19.55 -53.96 -17.24
N GLN A 248 -20.25 -54.59 -16.27
CA GLN A 248 -19.98 -54.41 -14.85
C GLN A 248 -18.57 -54.89 -14.43
N SER A 249 -18.01 -55.90 -15.09
CA SER A 249 -16.64 -56.35 -14.84
C SER A 249 -15.60 -55.37 -15.40
N GLU A 250 -15.77 -54.95 -16.66
CA GLU A 250 -14.92 -53.94 -17.31
C GLU A 250 -14.96 -52.60 -16.54
N LEU A 251 -16.11 -52.23 -15.96
CA LEU A 251 -16.28 -51.04 -15.12
C LEU A 251 -15.50 -51.14 -13.79
N ARG A 252 -15.47 -52.31 -13.14
CA ARG A 252 -14.69 -52.53 -11.91
C ARG A 252 -13.18 -52.46 -12.17
N GLU A 253 -12.73 -52.98 -13.31
CA GLU A 253 -11.33 -52.95 -13.72
C GLU A 253 -10.88 -51.51 -14.08
N ALA A 254 -11.70 -50.75 -14.82
CA ALA A 254 -11.46 -49.34 -15.08
C ALA A 254 -11.35 -48.51 -13.78
N HIS A 255 -12.24 -48.75 -12.81
CA HIS A 255 -12.17 -48.13 -11.47
C HIS A 255 -10.93 -48.52 -10.65
N ALA A 256 -10.34 -49.69 -10.89
CA ALA A 256 -9.08 -50.09 -10.25
C ALA A 256 -7.89 -49.35 -10.90
N ASN A 257 -7.84 -49.31 -12.23
CA ASN A 257 -6.80 -48.64 -12.99
C ASN A 257 -6.78 -47.11 -12.75
N ILE A 258 -7.96 -46.47 -12.66
CA ILE A 258 -8.08 -45.07 -12.29
C ILE A 258 -7.45 -44.80 -10.91
N ARG A 259 -7.77 -45.63 -9.91
CA ARG A 259 -7.22 -45.48 -8.55
C ARG A 259 -5.70 -45.71 -8.50
N ALA A 260 -5.18 -46.64 -9.29
CA ALA A 260 -3.73 -46.85 -9.42
C ALA A 260 -3.05 -45.61 -10.01
N LYS A 261 -3.59 -45.03 -11.09
CA LYS A 261 -3.05 -43.80 -11.71
C LYS A 261 -3.19 -42.57 -10.82
N ASP A 262 -4.29 -42.42 -10.07
CA ASP A 262 -4.47 -41.33 -9.09
C ASP A 262 -3.39 -41.40 -7.98
N LEU A 263 -3.03 -42.62 -7.52
CA LEU A 263 -1.96 -42.85 -6.54
C LEU A 263 -0.56 -42.57 -7.10
N GLU A 264 -0.28 -43.00 -8.32
CA GLU A 264 0.99 -42.75 -9.02
C GLU A 264 1.18 -41.24 -9.29
N LEU A 265 0.12 -40.57 -9.75
CA LEU A 265 0.09 -39.12 -9.93
C LEU A 265 0.32 -38.36 -8.61
N ALA A 266 -0.28 -38.81 -7.51
CA ALA A 266 -0.06 -38.20 -6.19
C ALA A 266 1.40 -38.32 -5.73
N ALA A 267 2.03 -39.47 -5.95
CA ALA A 267 3.45 -39.69 -5.63
C ALA A 267 4.37 -38.78 -6.46
N VAL A 268 4.16 -38.69 -7.78
CA VAL A 268 4.94 -37.83 -8.67
C VAL A 268 4.82 -36.34 -8.29
N ASN A 269 3.61 -35.86 -7.97
CA ASN A 269 3.42 -34.47 -7.54
C ASN A 269 4.06 -34.19 -6.17
N ALA A 270 4.00 -35.12 -5.21
CA ALA A 270 4.67 -34.96 -3.91
C ALA A 270 6.21 -34.86 -4.05
N GLU A 271 6.82 -35.63 -4.97
CA GLU A 271 8.25 -35.53 -5.25
C GLU A 271 8.61 -34.24 -6.01
N LEU A 272 7.76 -33.82 -6.96
CA LEU A 272 7.88 -32.55 -7.68
C LEU A 272 7.87 -31.36 -6.69
N ASP A 273 6.89 -31.30 -5.79
CA ASP A 273 6.79 -30.26 -4.76
C ASP A 273 8.01 -30.27 -3.82
N ALA A 274 8.49 -31.45 -3.44
CA ALA A 274 9.70 -31.60 -2.64
C ALA A 274 10.96 -31.05 -3.35
N LYS A 275 11.06 -31.20 -4.68
CA LYS A 275 12.15 -30.62 -5.49
C LYS A 275 11.97 -29.12 -5.73
N VAL A 276 10.78 -28.66 -6.11
CA VAL A 276 10.44 -27.23 -6.26
C VAL A 276 10.75 -26.46 -4.97
N SER A 277 10.47 -27.04 -3.80
CA SER A 277 10.75 -26.42 -2.50
C SER A 277 12.23 -26.13 -2.21
N LYS A 278 13.15 -26.79 -2.93
CA LYS A 278 14.61 -26.65 -2.83
C LYS A 278 15.19 -25.69 -3.89
N THR A 279 14.41 -25.29 -4.89
CA THR A 279 14.88 -24.41 -5.96
C THR A 279 15.21 -23.01 -5.43
N SER A 280 16.28 -22.40 -5.94
CA SER A 280 16.72 -21.05 -5.54
C SER A 280 15.63 -19.98 -5.67
N PRO A 281 14.78 -19.94 -6.74
CA PRO A 281 13.66 -19.01 -6.83
C PRO A 281 12.63 -19.20 -5.71
N PHE A 282 12.26 -20.44 -5.37
CA PHE A 282 11.30 -20.72 -4.30
C PHE A 282 11.88 -20.37 -2.91
N ILE A 283 13.15 -20.67 -2.67
CA ILE A 283 13.84 -20.26 -1.42
C ILE A 283 13.93 -18.73 -1.32
N SER A 284 14.19 -18.04 -2.43
CA SER A 284 14.22 -16.57 -2.49
C SER A 284 12.84 -15.97 -2.22
N LEU A 285 11.79 -16.49 -2.87
CA LEU A 285 10.40 -16.11 -2.63
C LEU A 285 9.99 -16.36 -1.18
N LYS A 286 10.30 -17.52 -0.61
CA LYS A 286 10.05 -17.86 0.81
C LYS A 286 10.81 -16.93 1.77
N LYS A 287 12.03 -16.50 1.41
CA LYS A 287 12.81 -15.50 2.18
C LYS A 287 12.22 -14.10 2.06
N MET A 288 11.69 -13.72 0.90
CA MET A 288 10.99 -12.45 0.68
C MET A 288 9.66 -12.42 1.44
N LEU A 289 8.85 -13.48 1.34
CA LEU A 289 7.59 -13.64 2.07
C LEU A 289 7.82 -13.66 3.58
N ARG A 290 8.86 -14.33 4.08
CA ARG A 290 9.27 -14.22 5.50
C ARG A 290 9.60 -12.79 5.89
N LYS A 291 10.47 -12.09 5.15
CA LYS A 291 10.77 -10.67 5.41
C LYS A 291 9.53 -9.78 5.38
N LYS A 292 8.60 -10.00 4.45
CA LYS A 292 7.31 -9.28 4.40
C LYS A 292 6.41 -9.64 5.59
N ASN A 293 6.37 -10.89 6.02
CA ASN A 293 5.57 -11.34 7.17
C ASN A 293 6.17 -10.87 8.50
N ASP A 294 7.50 -10.82 8.63
CA ASP A 294 8.19 -10.22 9.77
C ASP A 294 7.99 -8.69 9.79
N LEU A 295 8.00 -8.03 8.63
CA LEU A 295 7.62 -6.62 8.50
C LEU A 295 6.15 -6.41 8.89
N ILE A 296 5.22 -7.23 8.42
CA ILE A 296 3.79 -7.18 8.78
C ILE A 296 3.60 -7.44 10.28
N LYS A 297 4.33 -8.36 10.90
CA LYS A 297 4.32 -8.56 12.36
C LYS A 297 4.86 -7.34 13.11
N SER A 298 5.94 -6.71 12.61
CA SER A 298 6.46 -5.49 13.22
C SER A 298 5.50 -4.30 13.05
N LEU A 299 4.81 -4.22 11.91
CA LEU A 299 3.78 -3.21 11.64
C LEU A 299 2.51 -3.47 12.46
N ARG A 300 2.11 -4.72 12.68
CA ARG A 300 1.00 -5.08 13.59
C ARG A 300 1.35 -4.76 15.03
N ALA A 301 2.51 -5.20 15.53
CA ALA A 301 2.98 -4.84 16.87
C ALA A 301 3.23 -3.32 17.07
N GLN A 302 3.34 -2.55 15.98
CA GLN A 302 3.30 -1.08 16.01
C GLN A 302 1.86 -0.54 15.94
N LEU A 303 0.99 -1.13 15.11
CA LEU A 303 -0.41 -0.73 14.99
C LEU A 303 -1.18 -0.99 16.28
N ASP A 304 -1.05 -2.19 16.86
CA ASP A 304 -1.60 -2.60 18.16
C ASP A 304 -1.13 -1.68 19.31
N ARG A 305 0.03 -1.01 19.16
CA ARG A 305 0.53 0.01 20.12
C ARG A 305 -0.13 1.39 19.92
N TRP A 306 -0.64 1.68 18.73
CA TRP A 306 -1.18 2.99 18.33
C TRP A 306 -2.69 2.97 18.04
N GLU A 307 -3.41 1.88 18.36
CA GLU A 307 -4.85 1.79 18.12
C GLU A 307 -5.65 2.73 19.03
N ASN A 308 -6.16 3.82 18.43
CA ASN A 308 -7.34 4.51 18.94
C ASN A 308 -8.59 3.61 18.76
N PRO A 309 -9.58 3.70 19.66
CA PRO A 309 -10.49 2.59 19.92
C PRO A 309 -11.53 2.40 18.81
N ALA A 310 -11.64 1.16 18.31
CA ALA A 310 -12.77 0.46 17.66
C ALA A 310 -13.50 1.13 16.46
N SER A 311 -13.23 2.39 16.15
CA SER A 311 -13.79 3.19 15.06
C SER A 311 -12.78 3.41 13.92
N PHE A 312 -11.54 2.94 14.10
CA PHE A 312 -10.38 3.23 13.26
C PHE A 312 -10.19 2.26 12.06
N ASN A 313 -11.30 1.86 11.41
CA ASN A 313 -11.24 1.08 10.17
C ASN A 313 -10.84 1.97 8.98
N PHE A 314 -9.54 2.24 8.84
CA PHE A 314 -8.99 3.03 7.75
C PHE A 314 -8.55 2.14 6.57
N ALA A 315 -9.38 2.07 5.52
CA ALA A 315 -8.92 1.62 4.21
C ALA A 315 -8.06 2.73 3.58
N LEU A 316 -6.74 2.71 3.77
CA LEU A 316 -5.86 3.80 3.30
C LEU A 316 -5.97 3.92 1.76
N PRO A 317 -6.33 5.07 1.20
CA PRO A 317 -6.39 5.26 -0.24
C PRO A 317 -5.00 5.10 -0.86
N GLY A 318 -4.88 4.17 -1.81
CA GLY A 318 -3.69 3.99 -2.62
C GLY A 318 -3.42 5.17 -3.58
N LEU A 319 -2.33 5.08 -4.32
CA LEU A 319 -1.92 6.11 -5.29
C LEU A 319 -3.05 6.46 -6.29
N TRP A 320 -3.82 5.45 -6.69
CA TRP A 320 -4.97 5.58 -7.58
C TRP A 320 -6.10 6.42 -7.02
N SER A 321 -6.44 6.31 -5.73
CA SER A 321 -7.48 7.15 -5.12
C SER A 321 -7.00 8.59 -4.96
N ALA A 322 -5.72 8.82 -4.65
CA ALA A 322 -5.15 10.17 -4.66
C ALA A 322 -5.16 10.79 -6.07
N LEU A 323 -4.83 10.02 -7.12
CA LEU A 323 -4.97 10.43 -8.52
C LEU A 323 -6.42 10.71 -8.91
N LYS A 324 -7.37 9.89 -8.44
CA LYS A 324 -8.81 10.04 -8.70
C LYS A 324 -9.40 11.28 -8.01
N VAL A 325 -8.92 11.62 -6.80
CA VAL A 325 -9.22 12.89 -6.12
C VAL A 325 -8.61 14.06 -6.89
N ALA A 326 -7.32 14.01 -7.25
CA ALA A 326 -6.66 15.07 -8.04
C ALA A 326 -7.25 15.27 -9.45
N TRP A 327 -7.88 14.23 -10.03
CA TRP A 327 -8.61 14.32 -11.29
C TRP A 327 -10.04 14.84 -11.12
N ARG A 328 -10.72 14.50 -10.02
CA ARG A 328 -12.11 14.93 -9.74
C ARG A 328 -12.19 16.34 -9.16
N TYR A 329 -11.15 16.79 -8.46
CA TYR A 329 -11.08 18.10 -7.80
C TYR A 329 -9.86 18.86 -8.31
N SER A 330 -10.10 19.95 -9.03
CA SER A 330 -9.05 20.85 -9.49
C SER A 330 -8.47 21.62 -8.30
N MET A 331 -7.18 21.44 -8.03
CA MET A 331 -6.45 22.27 -7.06
C MET A 331 -6.49 23.75 -7.50
N PRO A 332 -6.69 24.71 -6.57
CA PRO A 332 -6.64 26.12 -6.92
C PRO A 332 -5.24 26.49 -7.43
N SER A 333 -5.18 27.35 -8.44
CA SER A 333 -3.92 27.95 -8.86
C SER A 333 -3.50 29.02 -7.84
N PRO A 334 -2.20 29.15 -7.51
CA PRO A 334 -1.74 30.23 -6.64
C PRO A 334 -2.07 31.59 -7.28
N PRO A 335 -2.56 32.57 -6.49
CA PRO A 335 -2.74 33.94 -6.97
C PRO A 335 -1.43 34.57 -7.45
N ALA A 336 -1.54 35.63 -8.23
CA ALA A 336 -0.38 36.46 -8.57
C ALA A 336 0.14 37.21 -7.33
N ASP A 337 1.45 37.53 -7.31
CA ASP A 337 2.13 38.09 -6.14
C ASP A 337 1.52 39.43 -5.67
N ASP A 338 0.94 40.22 -6.59
CA ASP A 338 0.24 41.49 -6.31
C ASP A 338 -1.16 41.29 -5.67
N GLN A 339 -1.79 40.14 -5.95
CA GLN A 339 -3.05 39.74 -5.33
C GLN A 339 -2.79 39.19 -3.92
N LEU A 340 -1.70 38.44 -3.70
CA LEU A 340 -1.36 37.83 -2.41
C LEU A 340 -1.30 38.85 -1.27
N SER A 341 -0.63 39.99 -1.46
CA SER A 341 -0.55 41.04 -0.43
C SER A 341 -1.89 41.71 -0.10
N THR A 342 -2.87 41.62 -1.01
CA THR A 342 -4.21 42.17 -0.83
C THR A 342 -5.14 41.17 -0.13
N MET A 343 -5.05 39.89 -0.49
CA MET A 343 -5.84 38.80 0.11
C MET A 343 -5.33 38.43 1.52
N PHE A 344 -4.01 38.46 1.71
CA PHE A 344 -3.34 38.03 2.94
C PHE A 344 -2.36 39.13 3.40
N PRO A 345 -2.88 40.24 3.96
CA PRO A 345 -2.03 41.30 4.49
C PRO A 345 -1.17 40.75 5.64
N THR A 346 0.13 41.05 5.61
CA THR A 346 1.07 40.67 6.68
C THR A 346 1.04 41.68 7.84
N ALA A 347 1.70 41.33 8.94
CA ALA A 347 2.01 42.23 10.05
C ALA A 347 3.48 42.05 10.47
N GLU A 348 4.05 43.08 11.10
CA GLU A 348 5.40 43.02 11.66
C GLU A 348 5.37 42.33 13.05
N PRO A 349 6.23 41.33 13.31
CA PRO A 349 6.31 40.63 14.60
C PRO A 349 6.71 41.51 15.81
N GLU A 350 5.93 41.45 16.89
CA GLU A 350 6.18 42.21 18.14
C GLU A 350 7.06 41.41 19.14
N LEU A 351 8.33 41.22 18.78
CA LEU A 351 9.26 40.36 19.55
C LEU A 351 9.75 40.96 20.89
N GLU A 352 9.78 42.28 21.02
CA GLU A 352 10.32 42.96 22.22
C GLU A 352 9.34 42.99 23.41
N GLN A 353 8.10 42.52 23.22
CA GLN A 353 7.07 42.58 24.26
C GLN A 353 7.44 41.70 25.47
N ILE A 354 7.36 42.27 26.68
CA ILE A 354 7.45 41.53 27.94
C ILE A 354 6.08 40.90 28.21
N VAL A 355 6.02 39.57 28.28
CA VAL A 355 4.77 38.84 28.57
C VAL A 355 4.44 38.96 30.07
N PRO A 356 3.26 39.48 30.45
CA PRO A 356 2.86 39.56 31.85
C PRO A 356 2.70 38.17 32.49
N PRO A 357 2.72 38.06 33.84
CA PRO A 357 2.36 36.82 34.53
C PRO A 357 0.96 36.33 34.14
N ALA A 358 0.78 35.02 34.06
CA ALA A 358 -0.47 34.37 33.64
C ALA A 358 -0.95 34.84 32.25
N HIS A 359 -0.05 35.13 31.32
CA HIS A 359 -0.38 35.46 29.93
C HIS A 359 0.44 34.62 28.94
N VAL A 360 -0.11 34.44 27.73
CA VAL A 360 0.58 33.83 26.59
C VAL A 360 0.63 34.85 25.46
N GLN A 361 1.82 35.11 24.90
CA GLN A 361 1.98 35.76 23.60
C GLN A 361 2.14 34.68 22.52
N ALA A 362 1.44 34.78 21.40
CA ALA A 362 1.71 33.99 20.20
C ALA A 362 1.93 34.90 18.98
N THR A 363 2.89 34.53 18.14
CA THR A 363 3.18 35.17 16.85
C THR A 363 3.10 34.11 15.76
N TRP A 364 2.21 34.31 14.78
CA TRP A 364 2.02 33.32 13.72
C TRP A 364 3.05 33.50 12.60
N ILE A 365 3.95 32.53 12.44
CA ILE A 365 5.03 32.51 11.43
C ILE A 365 4.50 31.96 10.07
N GLY A 366 3.29 31.40 10.07
CA GLY A 366 2.64 30.82 8.90
C GLY A 366 2.60 29.30 8.95
N HIS A 367 1.61 28.72 8.27
CA HIS A 367 1.24 27.30 8.34
C HIS A 367 0.98 26.87 9.78
N ALA A 368 1.56 25.77 10.27
CA ALA A 368 1.52 25.35 11.67
C ALA A 368 2.62 26.00 12.55
N SER A 369 3.50 26.83 11.98
CA SER A 369 4.62 27.45 12.70
C SER A 369 4.16 28.64 13.54
N THR A 370 4.29 28.53 14.86
CA THR A 370 3.95 29.59 15.81
C THR A 370 5.07 29.77 16.83
N LEU A 371 5.54 31.01 16.98
CA LEU A 371 6.42 31.41 18.07
C LEU A 371 5.55 31.81 19.28
N VAL A 372 5.72 31.13 20.40
CA VAL A 372 4.88 31.29 21.60
C VAL A 372 5.75 31.64 22.79
N ARG A 373 5.37 32.66 23.55
CA ARG A 373 6.15 33.19 24.67
C ARG A 373 5.28 33.29 25.91
N PHE A 374 5.81 32.84 27.04
CA PHE A 374 5.18 32.91 28.35
C PHE A 374 5.91 33.92 29.23
N HIS A 375 5.39 34.12 30.45
CA HIS A 375 6.12 34.85 31.47
C HIS A 375 7.47 34.19 31.81
N ALA A 376 8.35 34.93 32.49
CA ALA A 376 9.73 34.54 32.80
C ALA A 376 10.59 34.14 31.56
N GLY A 377 10.17 34.52 30.36
CA GLY A 377 10.95 34.43 29.13
C GLY A 377 10.91 33.09 28.39
N TRP A 378 10.18 32.08 28.90
CA TRP A 378 9.98 30.80 28.21
C TRP A 378 9.45 31.00 26.78
N THR A 379 10.19 30.50 25.80
CA THR A 379 9.95 30.69 24.37
C THR A 379 9.93 29.35 23.63
N LEU A 380 8.79 29.06 23.04
CA LEU A 380 8.40 27.83 22.33
C LEU A 380 8.26 28.13 20.84
N LEU A 381 8.61 27.16 19.99
CA LEU A 381 8.31 27.19 18.56
C LEU A 381 7.61 25.89 18.13
N THR A 382 6.40 25.99 17.60
CA THR A 382 5.64 24.84 17.08
C THR A 382 6.03 24.55 15.62
N ASP A 383 6.11 23.27 15.23
CA ASP A 383 6.24 22.79 13.83
C ASP A 383 6.99 23.73 12.87
N PRO A 384 8.30 23.98 13.08
CA PRO A 384 9.03 25.03 12.40
C PRO A 384 9.32 24.70 10.93
N VAL A 385 8.69 25.42 10.00
CA VAL A 385 8.87 25.26 8.55
C VAL A 385 9.19 26.60 7.88
N PHE A 386 10.48 26.93 7.82
CA PHE A 386 10.99 28.13 7.15
C PHE A 386 11.36 27.90 5.68
N ALA A 387 11.19 26.68 5.17
CA ALA A 387 11.51 26.34 3.78
C ALA A 387 10.46 26.87 2.77
N ASN A 388 10.91 27.06 1.54
CA ASN A 388 10.05 27.47 0.42
C ASN A 388 9.17 26.33 -0.13
N ARG A 389 9.51 25.06 0.16
CA ARG A 389 8.68 23.89 -0.19
C ARG A 389 8.59 22.87 0.93
N CYS A 390 7.37 22.35 1.13
CA CYS A 390 7.08 21.22 2.00
C CYS A 390 7.31 19.91 1.23
N SER A 391 8.57 19.50 1.11
CA SER A 391 8.97 18.38 0.27
C SER A 391 10.32 17.81 0.69
N ALA A 392 10.60 16.57 0.28
CA ALA A 392 11.93 15.96 0.36
C ALA A 392 13.00 16.75 -0.43
N VAL A 393 12.58 17.51 -1.45
CA VAL A 393 13.44 18.27 -2.35
C VAL A 393 12.87 19.66 -2.61
N GLN A 394 13.71 20.70 -2.66
CA GLN A 394 13.24 22.08 -2.82
C GLN A 394 12.86 22.47 -4.26
N TRP A 395 13.03 21.57 -5.24
CA TRP A 395 12.65 21.79 -6.64
C TRP A 395 11.27 21.24 -7.03
N ALA A 396 10.62 20.43 -6.19
CA ALA A 396 9.29 19.86 -6.41
C ALA A 396 8.46 19.78 -5.12
N GLY A 397 7.15 19.61 -5.26
CA GLY A 397 6.18 19.63 -4.13
C GLY A 397 5.59 21.03 -3.86
N PRO A 398 4.66 21.16 -2.90
CA PRO A 398 3.94 22.41 -2.63
C PRO A 398 4.89 23.59 -2.39
N LYS A 399 4.65 24.72 -3.07
CA LYS A 399 5.40 25.97 -2.87
C LYS A 399 4.67 26.82 -1.83
N ARG A 400 5.45 27.42 -0.95
CA ARG A 400 5.03 28.49 -0.04
C ARG A 400 4.49 29.69 -0.84
N MET A 401 3.34 30.22 -0.43
CA MET A 401 2.73 31.43 -0.99
C MET A 401 3.39 32.70 -0.42
N LEU A 402 3.38 32.84 0.91
CA LEU A 402 3.97 33.96 1.64
C LEU A 402 5.26 33.55 2.35
N PRO A 403 6.37 34.32 2.23
CA PRO A 403 7.59 34.05 2.98
C PRO A 403 7.33 34.05 4.49
N PRO A 404 8.14 33.34 5.31
CA PRO A 404 8.07 33.49 6.75
C PRO A 404 8.31 34.97 7.14
N PRO A 405 7.57 35.54 8.10
CA PRO A 405 7.75 36.93 8.55
C PRO A 405 9.04 37.15 9.35
N LEU A 406 9.72 36.07 9.77
CA LEU A 406 11.03 36.10 10.42
C LEU A 406 11.95 35.10 9.73
N ALA A 407 13.22 35.46 9.50
CA ALA A 407 14.23 34.44 9.20
C ALA A 407 14.60 33.67 10.48
N ILE A 408 15.22 32.50 10.32
CA ILE A 408 15.74 31.73 11.47
C ILE A 408 16.79 32.55 12.24
N ASP A 409 17.49 33.48 11.59
CA ASP A 409 18.49 34.35 12.21
C ASP A 409 17.89 35.55 12.97
N ASP A 410 16.60 35.88 12.75
CA ASP A 410 15.89 37.00 13.38
C ASP A 410 15.04 36.58 14.58
N LEU A 411 14.83 35.28 14.80
CA LEU A 411 14.09 34.77 15.95
C LEU A 411 14.74 35.22 17.28
N PRO A 412 13.96 35.41 18.37
CA PRO A 412 14.52 35.51 19.71
C PRO A 412 15.15 34.17 20.14
N ASP A 413 15.73 34.11 21.34
CA ASP A 413 16.24 32.87 21.90
C ASP A 413 15.10 31.84 22.09
N ILE A 414 15.31 30.60 21.68
CA ILE A 414 14.27 29.55 21.65
C ILE A 414 14.68 28.40 22.57
N ASP A 415 13.91 28.18 23.63
CA ASP A 415 14.16 27.08 24.56
C ASP A 415 13.70 25.74 23.99
N LEU A 416 12.52 25.73 23.36
CA LEU A 416 11.79 24.51 23.05
C LEU A 416 11.21 24.54 21.63
N VAL A 417 11.43 23.46 20.88
CA VAL A 417 10.64 23.11 19.70
C VAL A 417 9.76 21.91 20.00
N VAL A 418 8.46 22.02 19.74
CA VAL A 418 7.52 20.88 19.71
C VAL A 418 7.20 20.51 18.27
N ILE A 419 7.16 19.20 18.00
CA ILE A 419 6.77 18.64 16.70
C ILE A 419 5.46 17.88 16.86
N SER A 420 4.41 18.16 16.09
CA SER A 420 3.15 17.38 16.15
C SER A 420 3.30 16.02 15.47
N HIS A 421 3.87 15.98 14.27
CA HIS A 421 4.05 14.76 13.48
C HIS A 421 5.10 14.96 12.37
N ASN A 422 5.30 13.95 11.51
CA ASN A 422 6.49 13.87 10.67
C ASN A 422 6.35 14.35 9.21
N HIS A 423 5.17 14.84 8.79
CA HIS A 423 4.91 15.32 7.42
C HIS A 423 5.83 16.51 7.06
N TYR A 424 6.05 16.76 5.77
CA TYR A 424 7.09 17.70 5.32
C TYR A 424 6.80 19.17 5.66
N ASP A 425 5.54 19.49 5.85
CA ASP A 425 4.98 20.78 6.22
C ASP A 425 4.87 21.01 7.74
N HIS A 426 5.20 20.00 8.55
CA HIS A 426 5.33 20.11 10.01
C HIS A 426 6.76 19.85 10.49
N LEU A 427 7.45 18.87 9.90
CA LEU A 427 8.83 18.50 10.20
C LEU A 427 9.78 18.80 9.03
N CYS A 428 10.15 20.07 8.89
CA CYS A 428 11.08 20.52 7.87
C CYS A 428 12.55 20.32 8.27
N LYS A 429 13.26 19.41 7.58
CA LYS A 429 14.66 19.04 7.91
C LYS A 429 15.64 20.21 7.93
N SER A 430 15.58 21.12 6.96
CA SER A 430 16.48 22.28 6.91
C SER A 430 16.22 23.24 8.08
N SER A 431 14.96 23.40 8.48
CA SER A 431 14.57 24.30 9.56
C SER A 431 15.07 23.81 10.91
N VAL A 432 14.82 22.54 11.26
CA VAL A 432 15.27 21.98 12.56
C VAL A 432 16.80 21.90 12.69
N ILE A 433 17.52 21.65 11.58
CA ILE A 433 18.99 21.68 11.58
C ILE A 433 19.51 23.11 11.78
N ALA A 434 18.94 24.09 11.07
CA ALA A 434 19.35 25.50 11.22
C ALA A 434 19.04 26.04 12.64
N LEU A 435 17.90 25.67 13.22
CA LEU A 435 17.54 25.99 14.61
C LEU A 435 18.53 25.35 15.59
N ALA A 436 18.82 24.05 15.47
CA ALA A 436 19.79 23.37 16.34
C ALA A 436 21.23 23.91 16.21
N HIS A 437 21.58 24.47 15.04
CA HIS A 437 22.87 25.16 14.84
C HIS A 437 22.90 26.56 15.49
N ARG A 438 21.77 27.30 15.44
CA ARG A 438 21.67 28.64 16.04
C ARG A 438 21.51 28.60 17.57
N PHE A 439 20.80 27.60 18.09
CA PHE A 439 20.46 27.44 19.49
C PHE A 439 20.96 26.09 20.03
N PRO A 440 22.23 25.99 20.50
CA PRO A 440 22.81 24.71 20.93
C PRO A 440 22.14 24.09 22.17
N HIS A 441 21.42 24.87 22.96
CA HIS A 441 20.69 24.41 24.14
C HIS A 441 19.27 23.91 23.84
N LEU A 442 18.76 24.18 22.63
CA LEU A 442 17.37 23.94 22.21
C LEU A 442 16.93 22.50 22.48
N LEU A 443 15.86 22.35 23.26
CA LEU A 443 15.20 21.07 23.50
C LEU A 443 14.20 20.80 22.37
N PHE A 444 14.22 19.58 21.83
CA PHE A 444 13.20 19.08 20.92
C PHE A 444 12.30 18.06 21.63
N LEU A 445 11.01 18.39 21.77
CA LEU A 445 9.98 17.46 22.19
C LEU A 445 9.26 16.90 20.95
N VAL A 446 9.30 15.58 20.80
CA VAL A 446 8.85 14.90 19.57
C VAL A 446 8.01 13.65 19.88
N PRO A 447 7.06 13.28 19.00
CA PRO A 447 6.33 12.04 19.10
C PRO A 447 7.26 10.83 19.07
N SER A 448 6.92 9.80 19.83
CA SER A 448 7.61 8.51 19.87
C SER A 448 7.87 7.94 18.46
N GLY A 449 9.12 7.54 18.23
CA GLY A 449 9.63 7.04 16.95
C GLY A 449 10.43 8.06 16.13
N LEU A 450 10.38 9.36 16.47
CA LEU A 450 11.14 10.41 15.77
C LEU A 450 12.53 10.69 16.33
N GLY A 451 12.85 10.32 17.58
CA GLY A 451 14.12 10.70 18.19
C GLY A 451 15.34 10.09 17.48
N ASN A 452 15.22 8.89 16.92
CA ASN A 452 16.27 8.32 16.05
C ASN A 452 16.48 9.14 14.76
N TRP A 453 15.41 9.71 14.20
CA TRP A 453 15.52 10.61 13.03
C TRP A 453 16.24 11.90 13.43
N PHE A 454 15.88 12.51 14.56
CA PHE A 454 16.53 13.73 15.06
C PHE A 454 18.03 13.50 15.37
N ARG A 455 18.35 12.45 16.13
CA ARG A 455 19.73 12.08 16.48
C ARG A 455 20.61 11.83 15.24
N LYS A 456 20.07 11.17 14.20
CA LYS A 456 20.75 10.97 12.91
C LYS A 456 21.00 12.25 12.11
N ASN A 457 20.27 13.32 12.38
CA ASN A 457 20.46 14.63 11.75
C ASN A 457 21.25 15.61 12.63
N GLY A 458 21.83 15.16 13.75
CA GLY A 458 22.75 15.94 14.59
C GLY A 458 22.15 16.56 15.86
N MET A 459 20.83 16.44 16.08
CA MET A 459 20.18 16.96 17.29
C MET A 459 20.37 15.99 18.47
N THR A 460 20.98 16.48 19.56
CA THR A 460 21.30 15.69 20.75
C THR A 460 20.27 15.84 21.88
N ASN A 461 19.77 17.06 22.11
CA ASN A 461 18.77 17.36 23.14
C ASN A 461 17.35 17.06 22.64
N VAL A 462 16.96 15.78 22.68
CA VAL A 462 15.71 15.28 22.07
C VAL A 462 15.02 14.29 22.99
N VAL A 463 13.79 14.61 23.40
CA VAL A 463 12.94 13.74 24.23
C VAL A 463 11.73 13.27 23.42
N GLU A 464 11.53 11.95 23.42
CA GLU A 464 10.42 11.27 22.76
C GLU A 464 9.27 11.07 23.76
N LEU A 465 8.04 11.38 23.36
CA LEU A 465 6.84 11.26 24.18
C LEU A 465 5.75 10.46 23.45
N GLU A 466 5.08 9.55 24.17
CA GLU A 466 3.85 8.90 23.72
C GLU A 466 2.64 9.76 24.12
N TRP A 467 1.41 9.44 23.67
CA TRP A 467 0.24 10.18 24.15
C TRP A 467 0.16 10.11 25.67
N TRP A 468 -0.25 11.23 26.25
CA TRP A 468 -0.37 11.51 27.67
C TRP A 468 0.94 11.56 28.45
N ASP A 469 2.08 11.16 27.87
CA ASP A 469 3.39 11.41 28.49
C ASP A 469 3.60 12.93 28.64
N SER A 470 4.13 13.31 29.80
CA SER A 470 4.39 14.71 30.16
C SER A 470 5.79 14.88 30.74
N VAL A 471 6.41 16.01 30.44
CA VAL A 471 7.70 16.44 31.04
C VAL A 471 7.51 17.76 31.78
N VAL A 472 8.21 17.92 32.89
CA VAL A 472 8.32 19.21 33.60
C VAL A 472 9.71 19.77 33.36
N LEU A 473 9.76 21.03 32.91
CA LEU A 473 10.98 21.73 32.55
C LEU A 473 11.30 22.85 33.56
N GLU A 474 12.58 22.99 33.88
CA GLU A 474 13.18 24.17 34.54
C GLU A 474 14.24 24.78 33.62
N ARG A 475 14.63 26.03 33.88
CA ARG A 475 15.87 26.60 33.33
C ARG A 475 17.02 26.30 34.29
N ASP A 476 18.15 25.85 33.75
CA ASP A 476 19.43 25.82 34.46
C ASP A 476 20.06 27.22 34.55
N HIS A 477 21.16 27.35 35.30
CA HIS A 477 21.82 28.64 35.57
C HIS A 477 22.35 29.37 34.33
N ASP A 478 22.56 28.67 33.22
CA ASP A 478 22.94 29.23 31.92
C ASP A 478 21.72 29.60 31.04
N GLY A 479 20.50 29.42 31.55
CA GLY A 479 19.24 29.64 30.86
C GLY A 479 18.70 28.42 30.12
N SER A 480 19.49 27.35 29.95
CA SER A 480 19.11 26.19 29.14
C SER A 480 17.95 25.37 29.77
N PRO A 481 17.07 24.77 28.95
CA PRO A 481 15.95 23.97 29.44
C PRO A 481 16.38 22.57 29.86
N ARG A 482 16.07 22.19 31.10
CA ARG A 482 16.32 20.87 31.68
C ARG A 482 15.01 20.20 32.10
N VAL A 483 14.85 18.92 31.75
CA VAL A 483 13.77 18.06 32.26
C VAL A 483 14.05 17.71 33.73
N VAL A 484 13.08 17.95 34.60
CA VAL A 484 13.19 17.72 36.06
C VAL A 484 12.25 16.65 36.58
N ALA A 485 11.15 16.39 35.87
CA ALA A 485 10.25 15.27 36.12
C ALA A 485 9.65 14.76 34.80
N GLU A 486 9.32 13.47 34.77
CA GLU A 486 8.60 12.84 33.66
C GLU A 486 7.42 12.02 34.21
N HIS A 487 6.25 12.19 33.63
CA HIS A 487 5.03 11.45 33.95
C HIS A 487 4.66 10.64 32.71
N ARG A 488 4.78 9.32 32.76
CA ARG A 488 4.68 8.45 31.58
C ARG A 488 3.76 7.26 31.73
N GLY A 489 3.44 6.64 30.60
CA GLY A 489 2.90 5.28 30.52
C GLY A 489 1.40 5.18 30.76
N LEU A 490 0.67 6.31 30.78
CA LEU A 490 -0.79 6.28 30.84
C LEU A 490 -1.39 5.67 29.57
N SER A 491 -0.83 5.95 28.38
CA SER A 491 -1.24 5.32 27.12
C SER A 491 -1.28 3.80 27.19
N GLN A 492 -0.18 3.15 27.58
CA GLN A 492 -0.14 1.70 27.70
C GLN A 492 -1.16 1.18 28.72
N ARG A 493 -1.34 1.86 29.86
CA ARG A 493 -2.34 1.48 30.87
C ARG A 493 -3.78 1.56 30.36
N LEU A 494 -4.11 2.56 29.54
CA LEU A 494 -5.44 2.69 28.91
C LEU A 494 -5.65 1.62 27.83
N LEU A 495 -4.63 1.30 27.04
CA LEU A 495 -4.67 0.21 26.05
C LEU A 495 -4.83 -1.16 26.73
N ASP A 496 -4.01 -1.46 27.74
CA ASP A 496 -4.05 -2.71 28.50
C ASP A 496 -5.46 -2.93 29.10
N ALA A 497 -6.06 -1.88 29.68
CA ALA A 497 -7.40 -1.94 30.24
C ALA A 497 -8.47 -2.23 29.18
N ARG A 498 -8.43 -1.55 28.02
CA ARG A 498 -9.34 -1.79 26.88
C ARG A 498 -9.21 -3.21 26.31
N SER A 499 -8.06 -3.85 26.48
CA SER A 499 -7.81 -5.23 26.00
C SER A 499 -8.21 -6.34 26.99
N SER A 500 -8.58 -5.97 28.23
CA SER A 500 -8.86 -6.92 29.32
C SER A 500 -10.34 -7.02 29.66
N ASP A 501 -10.81 -8.22 30.04
CA ASP A 501 -12.19 -8.45 30.55
C ASP A 501 -12.46 -7.83 31.94
N ASN A 502 -11.60 -6.90 32.42
CA ASN A 502 -11.79 -6.19 33.69
C ASN A 502 -12.78 -5.03 33.56
N GLU A 503 -13.15 -4.42 34.70
CA GLU A 503 -13.97 -3.20 34.67
C GLU A 503 -13.28 -2.07 33.87
N PRO A 504 -14.06 -1.29 33.10
CA PRO A 504 -13.52 -0.20 32.30
C PRO A 504 -12.89 0.87 33.20
N ILE A 505 -11.67 1.29 32.88
CA ILE A 505 -11.05 2.46 33.51
C ILE A 505 -11.86 3.70 33.13
N ASP A 506 -12.20 4.53 34.13
CA ASP A 506 -12.62 5.90 33.90
C ASP A 506 -11.44 6.69 33.30
N GLU A 507 -11.45 6.79 31.97
CA GLU A 507 -10.42 7.43 31.17
C GLU A 507 -10.27 8.91 31.52
N LEU A 508 -11.38 9.61 31.80
CA LEU A 508 -11.35 11.01 32.20
C LEU A 508 -10.72 11.18 33.58
N ALA A 509 -11.09 10.37 34.58
CA ALA A 509 -10.47 10.42 35.90
C ALA A 509 -8.98 10.07 35.85
N ALA A 510 -8.59 9.07 35.07
CA ALA A 510 -7.19 8.68 34.89
C ALA A 510 -6.36 9.77 34.20
N LEU A 511 -6.90 10.37 33.13
CA LEU A 511 -6.28 11.51 32.43
C LEU A 511 -6.16 12.72 33.35
N THR A 512 -7.22 13.09 34.07
CA THR A 512 -7.25 14.24 34.99
C THR A 512 -6.25 14.08 36.13
N ALA A 513 -6.11 12.89 36.71
CA ALA A 513 -5.11 12.63 37.75
C ALA A 513 -3.66 12.74 37.22
N HIS A 514 -3.41 12.23 36.01
CA HIS A 514 -2.08 12.30 35.38
C HIS A 514 -1.70 13.73 34.97
N ALA A 515 -2.66 14.44 34.39
CA ALA A 515 -2.64 15.87 34.11
C ALA A 515 -2.30 16.71 35.35
N ALA A 516 -3.02 16.52 36.46
CA ALA A 516 -2.79 17.25 37.70
C ALA A 516 -1.39 16.96 38.27
N ALA A 517 -0.94 15.70 38.22
CA ALA A 517 0.41 15.33 38.69
C ALA A 517 1.52 16.09 37.95
N ALA A 518 1.41 16.26 36.62
CA ALA A 518 2.39 16.99 35.82
C ALA A 518 2.36 18.52 36.03
N ARG A 519 1.24 19.08 36.52
CA ARG A 519 1.05 20.53 36.76
C ARG A 519 1.13 20.94 38.23
N THR A 520 1.43 20.01 39.13
CA THR A 520 1.56 20.32 40.56
C THR A 520 2.91 20.98 40.81
N PHE A 521 2.95 22.32 40.69
CA PHE A 521 4.13 23.11 40.97
C PHE A 521 4.18 23.53 42.44
N ASP A 522 5.37 23.49 43.02
CA ASP A 522 5.67 24.11 44.30
C ASP A 522 5.77 25.65 44.11
N PRO A 523 4.99 26.47 44.85
CA PRO A 523 4.99 27.93 44.67
C PRO A 523 6.35 28.62 44.90
N ASP A 524 7.24 28.01 45.68
CA ASP A 524 8.57 28.54 45.99
C ASP A 524 9.64 28.08 44.97
N SER A 525 9.28 27.21 44.01
CA SER A 525 10.17 26.73 42.95
C SER A 525 10.36 27.77 41.82
N PRO A 526 11.46 27.70 41.04
CA PRO A 526 11.67 28.57 39.89
C PRO A 526 10.59 28.37 38.81
N PRO A 527 10.40 29.34 37.87
CA PRO A 527 9.40 29.25 36.82
C PRO A 527 9.51 27.97 35.98
N ARG A 528 8.49 27.10 36.08
CA ARG A 528 8.43 25.78 35.43
C ARG A 528 7.47 25.78 34.25
N LEU A 529 7.73 24.87 33.31
CA LEU A 529 6.85 24.58 32.18
C LEU A 529 6.56 23.07 32.12
N ALA A 530 5.31 22.67 32.32
CA ALA A 530 4.86 21.31 32.04
C ALA A 530 4.42 21.21 30.57
N VAL A 531 4.94 20.23 29.85
CA VAL A 531 4.60 19.97 28.44
C VAL A 531 4.16 18.53 28.29
N SER A 532 2.94 18.34 27.80
CA SER A 532 2.28 17.05 27.65
C SER A 532 1.96 16.79 26.17
N ALA A 533 2.32 15.62 25.67
CA ALA A 533 1.85 15.16 24.37
C ALA A 533 0.39 14.68 24.52
N THR A 534 -0.57 15.31 23.86
CA THR A 534 -1.99 14.93 23.92
C THR A 534 -2.44 14.25 22.62
N CYS A 535 -3.59 13.57 22.63
CA CYS A 535 -4.05 12.83 21.44
C CYS A 535 -4.37 13.76 20.26
N ALA A 536 -4.26 13.23 19.05
CA ALA A 536 -4.71 13.87 17.81
C ALA A 536 -5.17 12.78 16.82
N LYS A 537 -6.11 13.12 15.95
CA LYS A 537 -6.70 12.22 14.95
C LYS A 537 -6.07 12.46 13.59
N HIS A 538 -4.86 11.94 13.40
CA HIS A 538 -4.08 12.11 12.18
C HIS A 538 -3.31 10.82 11.83
N TRP A 539 -2.21 10.94 11.07
CA TRP A 539 -1.30 9.85 10.74
C TRP A 539 0.14 10.38 10.59
N SER A 540 1.09 9.53 10.19
CA SER A 540 2.47 9.96 9.89
C SER A 540 3.04 9.23 8.68
N GLY A 541 3.93 9.86 7.93
CA GLY A 541 4.69 9.26 6.84
C GLY A 541 5.43 10.29 5.98
N ARG A 542 6.71 10.02 5.66
CA ARG A 542 7.52 10.84 4.73
C ARG A 542 7.71 10.16 3.37
N PHE A 543 7.40 8.86 3.30
CA PHE A 543 7.43 8.01 2.13
C PHE A 543 6.34 6.93 2.29
N VAL A 544 5.96 6.26 1.19
CA VAL A 544 4.97 5.16 1.25
C VAL A 544 5.41 4.03 2.21
N VAL A 545 6.72 3.85 2.40
CA VAL A 545 7.32 2.77 3.20
C VAL A 545 7.55 3.10 4.68
N ASP A 546 7.32 4.33 5.14
CA ASP A 546 7.47 4.72 6.56
C ASP A 546 6.18 5.24 7.22
N LYS A 547 5.05 4.99 6.55
CA LYS A 547 3.71 5.29 7.05
C LYS A 547 3.44 4.67 8.43
N CYS A 548 2.92 5.49 9.35
CA CYS A 548 2.60 5.19 10.75
C CYS A 548 3.76 4.58 11.58
N LYS A 549 5.03 4.80 11.18
CA LYS A 549 6.20 4.34 11.94
C LYS A 549 6.62 5.26 13.09
N SER A 550 6.06 6.45 13.16
CA SER A 550 6.14 7.33 14.32
C SER A 550 4.74 7.80 14.72
N LEU A 551 4.59 8.21 15.97
CA LEU A 551 3.37 8.81 16.48
C LEU A 551 3.11 10.20 15.83
N TRP A 552 1.87 10.67 16.00
CA TRP A 552 1.41 12.04 15.78
C TRP A 552 0.69 12.50 17.05
N CYS A 553 0.85 13.74 17.50
CA CYS A 553 0.21 14.24 18.72
C CYS A 553 -0.12 15.74 18.63
N SER A 554 -1.03 16.17 19.51
CA SER A 554 -1.17 17.57 19.90
C SER A 554 -0.30 17.84 21.13
N TRP A 555 -0.18 19.10 21.55
CA TRP A 555 0.67 19.51 22.67
C TRP A 555 -0.08 20.43 23.63
N ALA A 556 -0.17 20.04 24.91
CA ALA A 556 -0.66 20.88 26.00
C ALA A 556 0.54 21.41 26.82
N ILE A 557 0.61 22.73 26.98
CA ILE A 557 1.69 23.43 27.69
C ILE A 557 1.08 24.20 28.86
N HIS A 558 1.64 24.07 30.06
CA HIS A 558 1.21 24.76 31.26
C HIS A 558 2.40 25.37 31.99
N ALA A 559 2.40 26.67 32.18
CA ALA A 559 3.40 27.39 32.96
C ALA A 559 3.00 27.48 34.44
N SER A 560 4.00 27.60 35.33
CA SER A 560 3.77 27.63 36.78
C SER A 560 3.08 28.88 37.31
N ASP A 561 2.89 29.90 36.48
CA ASP A 561 2.15 31.12 36.78
C ASP A 561 0.65 31.04 36.38
N GLY A 562 0.20 29.91 35.85
CA GLY A 562 -1.17 29.66 35.40
C GLY A 562 -1.42 29.90 33.91
N ALA A 563 -0.45 30.42 33.14
CA ALA A 563 -0.57 30.52 31.69
C ALA A 563 -0.59 29.12 31.03
N SER A 564 -1.40 28.94 29.99
CA SER A 564 -1.59 27.62 29.37
C SER A 564 -1.86 27.72 27.87
N TYR A 565 -1.18 26.90 27.06
CA TYR A 565 -1.27 26.93 25.60
C TYR A 565 -1.52 25.52 25.06
N TRP A 566 -2.39 25.41 24.06
CA TRP A 566 -2.61 24.15 23.35
C TRP A 566 -2.32 24.28 21.86
N PHE A 567 -1.56 23.34 21.32
CA PHE A 567 -1.24 23.27 19.89
C PHE A 567 -1.78 21.97 19.32
N ALA A 568 -2.79 22.07 18.46
CA ALA A 568 -3.50 20.91 17.93
C ALA A 568 -2.65 20.03 17.00
N GLY A 569 -1.62 20.61 16.35
CA GLY A 569 -1.01 19.99 15.18
C GLY A 569 -2.02 19.88 14.04
N ASP A 570 -1.95 18.79 13.29
CA ASP A 570 -3.03 18.38 12.39
C ASP A 570 -3.91 17.32 13.04
N THR A 571 -5.22 17.44 12.81
CA THR A 571 -6.21 16.51 13.34
C THR A 571 -7.53 16.59 12.58
N GLY A 572 -8.21 15.47 12.41
CA GLY A 572 -9.65 15.41 12.13
C GLY A 572 -10.47 15.59 13.40
N TYR A 573 -11.79 15.71 13.27
CA TYR A 573 -12.68 15.94 14.41
C TYR A 573 -12.99 14.67 15.21
N ASP A 574 -12.99 14.78 16.54
CA ASP A 574 -13.45 13.78 17.51
C ASP A 574 -13.94 14.49 18.78
N ALA A 575 -15.24 14.76 18.85
CA ALA A 575 -15.85 15.47 19.98
C ALA A 575 -15.57 14.81 21.32
N HIS A 576 -15.58 13.47 21.41
CA HIS A 576 -15.36 12.78 22.69
C HIS A 576 -13.91 12.92 23.16
N GLY A 577 -12.94 12.74 22.25
CA GLY A 577 -11.53 12.96 22.52
C GLY A 577 -11.24 14.40 22.96
N PHE A 578 -11.76 15.40 22.24
CA PHE A 578 -11.51 16.81 22.57
C PHE A 578 -12.21 17.28 23.85
N GLN A 579 -13.43 16.81 24.14
CA GLN A 579 -14.11 17.13 25.40
C GLN A 579 -13.40 16.50 26.61
N THR A 580 -12.90 15.28 26.46
CA THR A 580 -12.10 14.60 27.49
C THR A 580 -10.76 15.32 27.70
N LEU A 581 -10.10 15.73 26.61
CA LEU A 581 -8.90 16.57 26.65
C LEU A 581 -9.17 17.92 27.34
N GLY A 582 -10.25 18.61 26.99
CA GLY A 582 -10.63 19.89 27.60
C GLY A 582 -11.00 19.78 29.08
N ALA A 583 -11.57 18.67 29.51
CA ALA A 583 -11.88 18.42 30.92
C ALA A 583 -10.63 18.05 31.76
N ALA A 584 -9.65 17.34 31.18
CA ALA A 584 -8.41 16.95 31.88
C ALA A 584 -7.26 17.98 31.74
N TYR A 585 -7.20 18.72 30.62
CA TYR A 585 -6.14 19.67 30.31
C TYR A 585 -6.59 21.13 30.23
N GLY A 586 -7.81 21.41 29.82
CA GLY A 586 -8.35 22.76 29.87
C GLY A 586 -8.66 23.26 31.29
N PRO A 587 -9.05 24.54 31.43
CA PRO A 587 -9.14 25.52 30.35
C PRO A 587 -7.77 26.05 29.89
N PHE A 588 -7.66 26.38 28.60
CA PHE A 588 -6.44 26.93 28.00
C PHE A 588 -6.50 28.45 27.84
N THR A 589 -5.38 29.14 28.05
CA THR A 589 -5.24 30.59 27.80
C THR A 589 -5.35 30.91 26.30
N ALA A 590 -4.64 30.15 25.48
CA ALA A 590 -4.67 30.26 24.02
C ALA A 590 -4.57 28.88 23.36
N ALA A 591 -5.23 28.68 22.22
CA ALA A 591 -5.10 27.47 21.42
C ALA A 591 -4.83 27.77 19.93
N ALA A 592 -3.98 26.96 19.31
CA ALA A 592 -3.67 27.03 17.87
C ALA A 592 -4.27 25.81 17.17
N ILE A 593 -5.24 26.04 16.29
CA ILE A 593 -6.11 25.01 15.71
C ILE A 593 -6.08 25.11 14.17
N PRO A 594 -5.86 24.00 13.42
CA PRO A 594 -5.82 24.01 11.96
C PRO A 594 -7.18 24.35 11.36
N VAL A 595 -7.18 25.10 10.26
CA VAL A 595 -8.40 25.47 9.51
C VAL A 595 -8.26 25.32 7.98
N GLY A 596 -7.16 24.73 7.50
CA GLY A 596 -6.88 24.49 6.08
C GLY A 596 -6.64 23.01 5.79
N ALA A 597 -6.49 22.66 4.51
CA ALA A 597 -6.37 21.28 4.01
C ALA A 597 -7.59 20.39 4.28
N TYR A 598 -8.81 20.95 4.17
CA TYR A 598 -10.06 20.25 4.51
C TYR A 598 -10.90 19.81 3.31
N HIS A 599 -10.71 20.35 2.10
CA HIS A 599 -11.56 20.02 0.95
C HIS A 599 -10.83 19.16 -0.10
N PRO A 600 -11.37 17.99 -0.50
CA PRO A 600 -12.76 17.56 -0.32
C PRO A 600 -13.00 16.74 0.96
N ARG A 601 -14.14 16.98 1.62
CA ARG A 601 -14.46 16.42 2.95
C ARG A 601 -14.56 14.90 2.94
N ASP A 602 -15.08 14.29 1.86
CA ASP A 602 -15.17 12.83 1.70
C ASP A 602 -13.81 12.11 1.69
N PHE A 603 -12.71 12.85 1.52
CA PHE A 603 -11.34 12.34 1.64
C PHE A 603 -10.64 12.84 2.92
N LEU A 604 -10.78 14.12 3.28
CA LEU A 604 -9.92 14.76 4.29
C LEU A 604 -10.52 14.81 5.71
N GLN A 605 -11.84 14.66 5.89
CA GLN A 605 -12.51 14.79 7.20
C GLN A 605 -11.98 13.85 8.30
N ALA A 606 -11.40 12.71 7.91
CA ALA A 606 -10.83 11.75 8.84
C ALA A 606 -9.52 12.22 9.48
N GLN A 607 -8.84 13.20 8.87
CA GLN A 607 -7.47 13.63 9.21
C GLN A 607 -7.26 15.15 9.31
N HIS A 608 -8.14 15.98 8.73
CA HIS A 608 -8.16 17.43 8.91
C HIS A 608 -9.58 17.93 9.20
N VAL A 609 -9.68 18.82 10.19
CA VAL A 609 -10.90 19.57 10.47
C VAL A 609 -11.15 20.66 9.43
N ASP A 610 -12.42 20.95 9.18
CA ASP A 610 -12.82 22.20 8.53
C ASP A 610 -12.92 23.36 9.55
N PRO A 611 -13.12 24.62 9.13
CA PRO A 611 -13.15 25.74 10.05
C PRO A 611 -14.32 25.72 11.05
N LEU A 612 -15.41 24.99 10.77
CA LEU A 612 -16.54 24.86 11.70
C LEU A 612 -16.20 23.87 12.80
N GLU A 613 -15.57 22.75 12.44
CA GLU A 613 -15.01 21.79 13.38
C GLU A 613 -13.86 22.39 14.20
N ALA A 614 -13.04 23.28 13.64
CA ALA A 614 -12.00 23.99 14.39
C ALA A 614 -12.58 24.89 15.50
N VAL A 615 -13.66 25.64 15.22
CA VAL A 615 -14.39 26.39 16.25
C VAL A 615 -15.04 25.44 17.27
N ALA A 616 -15.46 24.24 16.86
CA ALA A 616 -15.95 23.23 17.79
C ALA A 616 -14.85 22.72 18.73
N ILE A 617 -13.67 22.40 18.22
CA ILE A 617 -12.49 22.01 19.01
C ILE A 617 -12.17 23.10 20.04
N SER A 618 -12.17 24.39 19.66
CA SER A 618 -11.92 25.50 20.58
C SER A 618 -12.83 25.48 21.82
N VAL A 619 -14.10 25.11 21.65
CA VAL A 619 -15.07 24.99 22.74
C VAL A 619 -14.83 23.70 23.54
N ASP A 620 -14.66 22.57 22.85
CA ASP A 620 -14.48 21.25 23.48
C ASP A 620 -13.21 21.19 24.35
N VAL A 621 -12.09 21.78 23.89
CA VAL A 621 -10.85 21.88 24.68
C VAL A 621 -10.86 22.98 25.74
N ARG A 622 -11.94 23.77 25.82
CA ARG A 622 -12.12 24.90 26.76
C ARG A 622 -11.04 25.98 26.60
N ALA A 623 -10.72 26.38 25.38
CA ALA A 623 -9.80 27.48 25.13
C ALA A 623 -10.52 28.84 25.34
N ALA A 624 -9.93 29.72 26.15
CA ALA A 624 -10.42 31.09 26.37
C ALA A 624 -10.29 31.95 25.11
N ALA A 625 -9.27 31.69 24.30
CA ALA A 625 -9.13 32.20 22.94
C ALA A 625 -8.39 31.18 22.06
N SER A 626 -8.67 31.21 20.76
CA SER A 626 -8.03 30.39 19.74
C SER A 626 -7.57 31.23 18.56
N PHE A 627 -6.62 30.71 17.78
CA PHE A 627 -6.28 31.25 16.48
C PHE A 627 -6.04 30.17 15.41
N ALA A 628 -6.25 30.59 14.17
CA ALA A 628 -6.20 29.74 12.99
C ALA A 628 -4.77 29.46 12.53
N ILE A 629 -4.43 28.19 12.33
CA ILE A 629 -3.16 27.73 11.72
C ILE A 629 -3.44 26.84 10.50
N HIS A 630 -2.39 26.33 9.84
CA HIS A 630 -2.47 25.41 8.70
C HIS A 630 -3.14 25.97 7.41
N TRP A 631 -3.24 27.30 7.29
CA TRP A 631 -3.91 27.98 6.16
C TRP A 631 -3.06 29.11 5.56
N ALA A 632 -3.50 29.68 4.44
CA ALA A 632 -2.90 30.82 3.72
C ALA A 632 -1.38 30.77 3.44
N THR A 633 -0.76 29.59 3.49
CA THR A 633 0.71 29.45 3.44
C THR A 633 1.17 28.46 2.38
N PHE A 634 0.48 27.31 2.27
CA PHE A 634 0.70 26.31 1.23
C PHE A 634 -0.66 25.89 0.66
N ILE A 635 -0.71 25.63 -0.64
CA ILE A 635 -1.88 25.01 -1.28
C ILE A 635 -1.70 23.50 -1.16
N LEU A 636 -2.39 22.90 -0.18
CA LEU A 636 -2.30 21.47 0.14
C LEU A 636 -3.54 20.68 -0.28
N ALA A 637 -4.70 21.32 -0.35
CA ALA A 637 -5.95 20.73 -0.80
C ALA A 637 -6.76 21.71 -1.67
N ALA A 638 -8.03 21.40 -1.93
CA ALA A 638 -8.84 22.02 -2.98
C ALA A 638 -9.82 23.11 -2.48
N GLU A 639 -9.72 23.55 -1.23
CA GLU A 639 -10.51 24.68 -0.71
C GLU A 639 -10.09 26.04 -1.33
N PRO A 640 -10.99 27.05 -1.36
CA PRO A 640 -10.58 28.42 -1.62
C PRO A 640 -9.69 28.92 -0.47
N ILE A 641 -8.52 29.45 -0.83
CA ILE A 641 -7.44 29.86 0.08
C ILE A 641 -7.83 30.94 1.11
N ASP A 642 -8.90 31.69 0.85
CA ASP A 642 -9.43 32.81 1.63
C ASP A 642 -10.79 32.49 2.29
N GLU A 643 -11.31 31.27 2.14
CA GLU A 643 -12.63 30.86 2.69
C GLU A 643 -12.61 30.70 4.22
N ALA A 644 -11.50 30.23 4.80
CA ALA A 644 -11.46 29.86 6.22
C ALA A 644 -11.82 31.01 7.18
N PRO A 645 -11.31 32.25 7.05
CA PRO A 645 -11.75 33.39 7.87
C PRO A 645 -13.26 33.66 7.83
N ILE A 646 -13.89 33.47 6.66
CA ILE A 646 -15.33 33.70 6.46
C ILE A 646 -16.13 32.62 7.18
N LEU A 647 -15.71 31.36 7.06
CA LEU A 647 -16.36 30.23 7.75
C LEU A 647 -16.21 30.31 9.28
N ILE A 648 -15.05 30.73 9.79
CA ILE A 648 -14.85 30.98 11.22
C ILE A 648 -15.82 32.05 11.73
N ALA A 649 -15.90 33.20 11.05
CA ALA A 649 -16.78 34.30 11.46
C ALA A 649 -18.25 33.87 11.49
N ASN A 650 -18.70 33.18 10.43
CA ASN A 650 -20.06 32.65 10.36
C ASN A 650 -20.38 31.63 11.47
N GLU A 651 -19.42 30.78 11.86
CA GLU A 651 -19.63 29.79 12.92
C GLU A 651 -19.59 30.40 14.32
N LEU A 652 -18.76 31.43 14.55
CA LEU A 652 -18.77 32.22 15.79
C LEU A 652 -20.13 32.91 15.97
N ASP A 653 -20.63 33.59 14.93
CA ASP A 653 -21.96 34.21 14.93
C ASP A 653 -23.06 33.16 15.16
N ARG A 654 -23.00 31.99 14.50
CA ARG A 654 -23.97 30.89 14.67
C ARG A 654 -23.99 30.34 16.10
N ARG A 655 -22.85 30.37 16.81
CA ARG A 655 -22.72 29.92 18.20
C ARG A 655 -22.90 31.03 19.24
N ASN A 656 -23.13 32.28 18.83
CA ASN A 656 -23.10 33.47 19.69
C ASN A 656 -21.78 33.62 20.49
N LEU A 657 -20.65 33.21 19.90
CA LEU A 657 -19.32 33.39 20.49
C LEU A 657 -18.74 34.75 20.10
N PRO A 658 -17.99 35.43 20.98
CA PRO A 658 -17.46 36.74 20.65
C PRO A 658 -16.36 36.64 19.59
N PRO A 659 -16.18 37.65 18.70
CA PRO A 659 -15.18 37.61 17.62
C PRO A 659 -13.71 37.42 18.04
N HIS A 660 -13.39 37.57 19.32
CA HIS A 660 -12.05 37.33 19.86
C HIS A 660 -11.82 35.88 20.35
N ALA A 661 -12.87 35.05 20.43
CA ALA A 661 -12.78 33.66 20.88
C ALA A 661 -12.04 32.76 19.88
N PHE A 662 -12.12 33.05 18.58
CA PHE A 662 -11.32 32.37 17.54
C PHE A 662 -10.93 33.37 16.46
N VAL A 663 -9.63 33.58 16.21
CA VAL A 663 -9.19 34.62 15.26
C VAL A 663 -8.22 34.10 14.19
N PRO A 664 -8.49 34.31 12.90
CA PRO A 664 -7.46 34.18 11.86
C PRO A 664 -6.47 35.35 11.99
N LEU A 665 -5.27 35.05 12.52
CA LEU A 665 -4.17 36.01 12.57
C LEU A 665 -3.63 36.28 11.15
N ARG A 666 -3.00 37.44 10.96
CA ARG A 666 -2.17 37.71 9.78
C ARG A 666 -0.79 37.08 9.93
N HIS A 667 -0.11 36.76 8.83
CA HIS A 667 1.30 36.32 8.88
C HIS A 667 2.15 37.40 9.57
N GLY A 668 2.82 37.02 10.66
CA GLY A 668 3.62 37.91 11.50
C GLY A 668 2.83 38.63 12.61
N GLU A 669 1.50 38.51 12.67
CA GLU A 669 0.73 39.14 13.76
C GLU A 669 1.04 38.46 15.09
N SER A 670 1.39 39.30 16.06
CA SER A 670 1.58 38.93 17.46
C SER A 670 0.33 39.30 18.27
N ARG A 671 -0.07 38.45 19.22
CA ARG A 671 -1.11 38.75 20.21
C ARG A 671 -0.78 38.18 21.56
N VAL A 672 -1.35 38.80 22.59
CA VAL A 672 -1.27 38.37 23.99
C VAL A 672 -2.67 38.11 24.53
N TRP A 673 -2.84 37.00 25.24
CA TRP A 673 -4.06 36.66 25.96
C TRP A 673 -3.79 36.42 27.45
N PRO A 674 -4.66 36.91 28.35
CA PRO A 674 -4.63 36.56 29.77
C PRO A 674 -5.20 35.16 29.99
N ALA A 675 -4.65 34.44 30.96
CA ALA A 675 -5.22 33.18 31.43
C ALA A 675 -6.67 33.39 31.89
N PRO A 676 -7.56 32.39 31.69
CA PRO A 676 -8.92 32.46 32.20
C PRO A 676 -8.91 32.65 33.71
N ALA A 677 -9.85 33.44 34.23
CA ALA A 677 -10.07 33.51 35.67
C ALA A 677 -10.40 32.10 36.19
N ALA A 678 -9.84 31.73 37.35
CA ALA A 678 -10.19 30.46 37.99
C ALA A 678 -11.70 30.48 38.30
N ASP A 679 -12.44 29.49 37.78
CA ASP A 679 -13.90 29.45 37.84
C ASP A 679 -14.42 29.66 39.27
N SER A 680 -15.06 30.81 39.50
CA SER A 680 -16.05 30.93 40.57
C SER A 680 -17.30 30.20 40.11
N ASP A 681 -17.43 28.95 40.58
CA ASP A 681 -18.59 28.05 40.47
C ASP A 681 -19.82 28.66 39.77
N HIS A 682 -19.90 28.55 38.44
CA HIS A 682 -20.98 29.11 37.61
C HIS A 682 -22.32 28.34 37.75
N SER A 683 -22.52 27.64 38.86
CA SER A 683 -23.74 26.91 39.22
C SER A 683 -24.86 27.81 39.76
N ASP A 684 -24.57 29.06 40.16
CA ASP A 684 -25.50 29.87 40.96
C ASP A 684 -26.31 30.96 40.20
N GLU A 685 -25.92 31.37 38.98
CA GLU A 685 -26.62 32.46 38.26
C GLU A 685 -27.83 32.03 37.42
N LEU A 686 -27.96 30.75 37.05
CA LEU A 686 -29.15 30.24 36.33
C LEU A 686 -30.35 29.95 37.25
N SER A 687 -30.26 30.23 38.55
CA SER A 687 -31.29 29.94 39.55
C SER A 687 -32.13 31.14 40.01
N ARG A 688 -31.77 32.38 39.61
CA ARG A 688 -32.31 33.61 40.24
C ARG A 688 -33.36 34.41 39.44
N ASP A 689 -33.44 34.28 38.12
CA ASP A 689 -34.43 35.01 37.31
C ASP A 689 -35.83 34.36 37.24
N GLY A 690 -36.16 33.52 38.23
CA GLY A 690 -37.43 32.78 38.34
C GLY A 690 -38.48 33.36 39.29
N SER A 691 -38.40 34.62 39.75
CA SER A 691 -39.42 35.16 40.69
C SER A 691 -39.63 36.69 40.71
N SER A 692 -40.06 37.27 39.58
CA SER A 692 -40.79 38.57 39.49
C SER A 692 -41.25 38.76 38.02
N SER A 693 -42.46 39.15 37.65
CA SER A 693 -43.66 39.59 38.37
C SER A 693 -44.93 39.24 37.59
N ALA A 694 -46.04 39.08 38.35
CA ALA A 694 -47.43 39.45 38.07
C ALA A 694 -47.83 39.96 36.66
#